data_AF-A0A954I1W3-F1
#
_entry.id   AF-A0A954I1W3-F1
#
_cell.length_a   1.000
_cell.length_b   1.000
_cell.length_c   1.000
_cell.angle_alpha   90.00
_cell.angle_beta   90.00
_cell.angle_gamma   90.00
#
_symmetry.space_group_name_H-M   'P 1'
#
loop_
_entity.id
_entity.type
_entity.pdbx_description
1 polymer ?
#
loop_
_entity_poly.entity_id
_entity_poly.type
_entity_poly.pdbx_seq_one_letter_code
_entity_poly.pdbx_strand_id
1 'polypeptide(L)'
;RLLSHKHPSVGDQLLGIIELADSASEQARSPALVRAAIQQVSEVAERRDFRDAVPKPQHKQRTWAAGLLTVSVLSLLVVTAAAARNAWARFLTPWSDTPRYTFAAVKPLPEKLVIPHGEAVQVPVHLQPESEWRPAEAEVQVGRQAAVRAKLAEGGYAFELPAQIAPSTLALRVGDYSADVPLEPMHRPELTGLSAEIQLPQYLERSQPVTRDIRGGALTAVRGSTAKFTVEASRELAAASVNGEKLAPQGTEFTTSPLPVEDERTLQLEWTDAYGLSGQEPFELTVTGADDEPPAVICENLPRQRVLLDSEVLTFTVRGRDDFGVKRVGIEWEGLDKSLASPAKGETMLGAGNPEAELLELAATFSARSQDIEPQPIAVRVFAEDYLPGRERTYSPVCVFDVLNAEEHAIWVTAMLSRWQRMSLDVRDRELQLHETNKALRDMPQEELDQPDTRRKIEQQAAAERANGRRLSGLVNAGEDLLQQAMRNPEIGVGHLEKWAEMMQVLKDISGNRMPSVADLLKQGANAPKLAQNTQSNKAPNAGQNRANISGSEQKQGDGEQKPPTAVPTISDVESTHNQPEPEEPKEPSQGKPKSPRLTLPVTQLAGNGKSKPKPNAPAADQVEEAVREQQDLLAEFEKIADELNELLANLEGSTLVKRLKAASRKQQQVSSKLASVVEDAFGASDRQKGEQSQTFQELAEVESKGSQDVSHIMDDMAAYYDRSRYVRFKVVLDNMRDLDVTGGLRMLGDDLRKENGLSIAQAEFWSETLDRWAEDLVEVCKCGQCPGCKSKGSLPPSIVLEVLQILEGEVNLREETRVAEQAKPAVTAEKHDETAAHLVETQDGLRERVDKVVFRIRELPDAESDFGKELALLGEVSGVMSEATDILGTPETGAPAIAVETEAIELLLQSKRFNPKGGGGGGSSPGGGGSGDTTDSALAL
;
A
#
# COMPACT_ATOMS: atom_id res chain seq x y z
N ARG A 1 2.46 -138.36 -39.21
CA ARG A 1 2.26 -136.97 -39.69
C ARG A 1 3.22 -135.95 -39.04
N LEU A 2 3.25 -135.75 -37.72
CA LEU A 2 4.25 -134.84 -37.10
C LEU A 2 5.69 -135.37 -37.22
N LEU A 3 5.87 -136.68 -37.07
CA LEU A 3 7.16 -137.37 -37.28
C LEU A 3 7.62 -137.39 -38.75
N SER A 4 6.70 -137.49 -39.71
CA SER A 4 7.03 -137.53 -41.15
C SER A 4 7.51 -136.17 -41.67
N HIS A 5 7.19 -135.07 -41.00
CA HIS A 5 7.66 -133.72 -41.38
C HIS A 5 9.07 -133.40 -40.87
N LYS A 6 9.45 -133.90 -39.69
CA LYS A 6 10.77 -133.66 -39.08
C LYS A 6 11.79 -134.78 -39.33
N HIS A 7 11.35 -136.02 -39.50
CA HIS A 7 12.20 -137.18 -39.84
C HIS A 7 11.58 -138.00 -40.98
N PRO A 8 11.65 -137.50 -42.24
CA PRO A 8 10.89 -138.06 -43.36
C PRO A 8 11.21 -139.53 -43.64
N SER A 9 12.50 -139.92 -43.59
CA SER A 9 12.93 -141.29 -43.94
C SER A 9 12.34 -142.38 -43.04
N VAL A 10 12.10 -142.09 -41.75
CA VAL A 10 11.57 -143.06 -40.77
C VAL A 10 10.05 -142.93 -40.64
N GLY A 11 9.52 -141.72 -40.80
CA GLY A 11 8.08 -141.49 -40.81
C GLY A 11 7.37 -142.25 -41.94
N ASP A 12 7.95 -142.30 -43.13
CA ASP A 12 7.35 -143.02 -44.28
C ASP A 12 7.56 -144.54 -44.18
N GLN A 13 8.70 -144.99 -43.65
CA GLN A 13 8.96 -146.42 -43.41
C GLN A 13 8.03 -147.03 -42.36
N LEU A 14 7.75 -146.30 -41.27
CA LEU A 14 6.80 -146.73 -40.25
C LEU A 14 5.36 -146.76 -40.78
N LEU A 15 4.99 -145.80 -41.65
CA LEU A 15 3.68 -145.78 -42.28
C LEU A 15 3.51 -146.97 -43.24
N GLY A 16 4.50 -147.22 -44.09
CA GLY A 16 4.50 -148.35 -45.02
C GLY A 16 4.45 -149.71 -44.33
N ILE A 17 5.05 -149.86 -43.15
CA ILE A 17 4.96 -151.11 -42.36
C ILE A 17 3.65 -151.27 -41.63
N ILE A 18 3.04 -150.19 -41.14
CA ILE A 18 1.69 -150.26 -40.56
C ILE A 18 0.71 -150.69 -41.65
N GLU A 19 0.81 -150.15 -42.86
CA GLU A 19 -0.01 -150.57 -44.01
C GLU A 19 0.28 -152.02 -44.47
N LEU A 20 1.55 -152.44 -44.46
CA LEU A 20 1.94 -153.82 -44.78
C LEU A 20 1.46 -154.82 -43.72
N ALA A 21 1.47 -154.43 -42.44
CA ALA A 21 0.98 -155.26 -41.33
C ALA A 21 -0.54 -155.35 -41.32
N ASP A 22 -1.28 -154.34 -41.78
CA ASP A 22 -2.75 -154.35 -41.81
C ASP A 22 -3.34 -155.06 -43.06
N SER A 23 -2.51 -155.41 -44.06
CA SER A 23 -2.94 -156.15 -45.25
C SER A 23 -3.07 -157.66 -45.00
N ALA A 24 -4.32 -158.13 -44.87
CA ALA A 24 -4.64 -159.54 -44.61
C ALA A 24 -4.09 -160.52 -45.66
N SER A 25 -3.89 -160.07 -46.91
CA SER A 25 -3.39 -160.91 -48.01
C SER A 25 -1.89 -161.22 -47.93
N GLU A 26 -1.07 -160.32 -47.38
CA GLU A 26 0.38 -160.51 -47.23
C GLU A 26 0.74 -161.27 -45.95
N GLN A 27 -0.03 -161.08 -44.86
CA GLN A 27 0.11 -161.90 -43.65
C GLN A 27 -0.13 -163.41 -43.91
N ALA A 28 -1.00 -163.76 -44.87
CA ALA A 28 -1.32 -165.14 -45.22
C ALA A 28 -0.26 -165.81 -46.14
N ARG A 29 0.57 -165.04 -46.86
CA ARG A 29 1.60 -165.58 -47.79
C ARG A 29 2.90 -165.97 -47.09
N SER A 30 3.42 -165.13 -46.20
CA SER A 30 4.62 -165.43 -45.41
C SER A 30 4.71 -164.54 -44.17
N PRO A 31 4.16 -164.97 -43.02
CA PRO A 31 4.19 -164.18 -41.80
C PRO A 31 5.61 -163.95 -41.26
N ALA A 32 6.61 -164.75 -41.67
CA ALA A 32 7.99 -164.55 -41.29
C ALA A 32 8.62 -163.30 -41.94
N LEU A 33 8.30 -163.02 -43.21
CA LEU A 33 8.83 -161.85 -43.93
C LEU A 33 8.24 -160.52 -43.41
N VAL A 34 6.93 -160.49 -43.13
CA VAL A 34 6.29 -159.31 -42.52
C VAL A 34 6.91 -159.02 -41.16
N ARG A 35 7.18 -160.06 -40.36
CA ARG A 35 7.80 -159.91 -39.04
C ARG A 35 9.25 -159.42 -39.14
N ALA A 36 10.02 -159.90 -40.12
CA ALA A 36 11.38 -159.40 -40.39
C ALA A 36 11.40 -157.93 -40.84
N ALA A 37 10.47 -157.51 -41.71
CA ALA A 37 10.34 -156.13 -42.15
C ALA A 37 9.98 -155.18 -41.00
N ILE A 38 9.05 -155.58 -40.12
CA ILE A 38 8.72 -154.84 -38.88
C ILE A 38 9.96 -154.68 -37.99
N GLN A 39 10.74 -155.75 -37.82
CA GLN A 39 11.94 -155.74 -36.99
C GLN A 39 13.01 -154.78 -37.55
N GLN A 40 13.19 -154.76 -38.88
CA GLN A 40 14.15 -153.88 -39.53
C GLN A 40 13.83 -152.40 -39.31
N VAL A 41 12.57 -151.99 -39.42
CA VAL A 41 12.20 -150.59 -39.19
C VAL A 41 12.10 -150.26 -37.70
N SER A 42 11.80 -151.23 -36.85
CA SER A 42 11.94 -151.09 -35.39
C SER A 42 13.36 -150.71 -35.00
N GLU A 43 14.38 -151.42 -35.50
CA GLU A 43 15.79 -151.11 -35.21
C GLU A 43 16.21 -149.73 -35.73
N VAL A 44 15.72 -149.32 -36.90
CA VAL A 44 16.00 -147.99 -37.46
C VAL A 44 15.31 -146.89 -36.64
N ALA A 45 14.09 -147.15 -36.14
CA ALA A 45 13.33 -146.22 -35.30
C ALA A 45 13.94 -146.06 -33.90
N GLU A 46 14.47 -147.13 -33.31
CA GLU A 46 15.05 -147.15 -31.96
C GLU A 46 16.30 -146.27 -31.82
N ARG A 47 17.02 -146.03 -32.94
CA ARG A 47 18.22 -145.16 -32.96
C ARG A 47 17.91 -143.66 -33.02
N ARG A 48 16.65 -143.23 -32.94
CA ARG A 48 16.25 -141.80 -33.03
C ARG A 48 15.40 -141.37 -31.83
N ASP A 49 15.67 -140.17 -31.30
CA ASP A 49 14.88 -139.57 -30.23
C ASP A 49 13.68 -138.78 -30.79
N PHE A 50 12.47 -139.25 -30.50
CA PHE A 50 11.23 -138.65 -31.01
C PHE A 50 10.74 -137.43 -30.20
N ARG A 51 11.40 -137.10 -29.09
CA ARG A 51 11.02 -135.96 -28.23
C ARG A 51 11.22 -134.59 -28.92
N ASP A 52 12.09 -134.51 -29.93
CA ASP A 52 12.36 -133.28 -30.71
C ASP A 52 11.26 -132.92 -31.73
N ALA A 53 10.26 -133.80 -31.90
CA ALA A 53 9.11 -133.60 -32.78
C ALA A 53 7.86 -133.03 -32.06
N VAL A 54 7.93 -132.78 -30.75
CA VAL A 54 6.82 -132.22 -29.95
C VAL A 54 6.98 -130.69 -29.79
N PRO A 55 5.97 -129.85 -30.13
CA PRO A 55 6.05 -128.40 -29.94
C PRO A 55 6.12 -128.00 -28.45
N LYS A 56 7.01 -127.07 -28.09
CA LYS A 56 7.09 -126.52 -26.71
C LYS A 56 6.05 -125.41 -26.49
N PRO A 57 5.18 -125.48 -25.45
CA PRO A 57 4.19 -124.44 -25.17
C PRO A 57 4.80 -123.22 -24.46
N GLN A 58 4.68 -122.02 -25.04
CA GLN A 58 5.16 -120.73 -24.48
C GLN A 58 4.11 -119.97 -23.64
N HIS A 59 3.01 -120.61 -23.22
CA HIS A 59 1.91 -119.92 -22.54
C HIS A 59 2.32 -119.27 -21.22
N LYS A 60 3.25 -119.87 -20.44
CA LYS A 60 3.76 -119.27 -19.20
C LYS A 60 4.54 -117.98 -19.43
N GLN A 61 5.31 -117.86 -20.52
CA GLN A 61 6.06 -116.62 -20.80
C GLN A 61 5.12 -115.49 -21.24
N ARG A 62 4.07 -115.80 -22.00
CA ARG A 62 3.06 -114.82 -22.44
C ARG A 62 2.13 -114.37 -21.31
N THR A 63 1.76 -115.25 -20.37
CA THR A 63 0.96 -114.85 -19.20
C THR A 63 1.78 -114.01 -18.22
N TRP A 64 3.07 -114.30 -18.02
CA TRP A 64 3.95 -113.44 -17.24
C TRP A 64 4.15 -112.06 -17.87
N ALA A 65 4.33 -111.99 -19.20
CA ALA A 65 4.42 -110.71 -19.91
C ALA A 65 3.12 -109.90 -19.82
N ALA A 66 1.94 -110.53 -19.99
CA ALA A 66 0.66 -109.87 -19.86
C ALA A 66 0.37 -109.41 -18.41
N GLY A 67 0.76 -110.21 -17.41
CA GLY A 67 0.63 -109.87 -15.99
C GLY A 67 1.53 -108.71 -15.56
N LEU A 68 2.78 -108.67 -16.03
CA LEU A 68 3.67 -107.53 -15.81
C LEU A 68 3.10 -106.26 -16.42
N LEU A 69 2.56 -106.34 -17.63
CA LEU A 69 1.99 -105.20 -18.34
C LEU A 69 0.72 -104.67 -17.64
N THR A 70 -0.17 -105.54 -17.16
CA THR A 70 -1.35 -105.11 -16.39
C THR A 70 -0.99 -104.53 -15.02
N VAL A 71 -0.01 -105.10 -14.31
CA VAL A 71 0.48 -104.52 -13.04
C VAL A 71 1.13 -103.15 -13.29
N SER A 72 1.91 -103.00 -14.36
CA SER A 72 2.50 -101.71 -14.75
C SER A 72 1.43 -100.68 -15.14
N VAL A 73 0.36 -101.08 -15.82
CA VAL A 73 -0.76 -100.17 -16.17
C VAL A 73 -1.56 -99.76 -14.93
N LEU A 74 -1.85 -100.72 -14.04
CA LEU A 74 -2.57 -100.44 -12.78
C LEU A 74 -1.75 -99.57 -11.84
N SER A 75 -0.44 -99.80 -11.71
CA SER A 75 0.43 -98.95 -10.90
C SER A 75 0.52 -97.54 -11.48
N LEU A 76 0.59 -97.39 -12.81
CA LEU A 76 0.56 -96.08 -13.47
C LEU A 76 -0.77 -95.33 -13.20
N LEU A 77 -1.90 -96.03 -13.24
CA LEU A 77 -3.23 -95.46 -12.95
C LEU A 77 -3.39 -95.03 -11.49
N VAL A 78 -2.77 -95.73 -10.53
CA VAL A 78 -2.77 -95.33 -9.12
C VAL A 78 -1.86 -94.12 -8.88
N VAL A 79 -0.67 -94.10 -9.47
CA VAL A 79 0.27 -92.97 -9.34
C VAL A 79 -0.25 -91.71 -10.04
N THR A 80 -1.03 -91.84 -11.11
CA THR A 80 -1.60 -90.71 -11.88
C THR A 80 -3.11 -90.56 -11.69
N ALA A 81 -3.65 -90.97 -10.54
CA ALA A 81 -5.09 -91.07 -10.30
C ALA A 81 -5.87 -89.76 -10.60
N ALA A 82 -5.30 -88.59 -10.26
CA ALA A 82 -5.91 -87.29 -10.54
C ALA A 82 -5.95 -86.97 -12.05
N ALA A 83 -4.84 -87.18 -12.77
CA ALA A 83 -4.75 -86.99 -14.21
C ALA A 83 -5.65 -87.98 -14.97
N ALA A 84 -5.69 -89.26 -14.56
CA ALA A 84 -6.53 -90.28 -15.15
C ALA A 84 -8.02 -89.96 -14.97
N ARG A 85 -8.43 -89.47 -13.79
CA ARG A 85 -9.81 -89.05 -13.52
C ARG A 85 -10.23 -87.85 -14.39
N ASN A 86 -9.35 -86.85 -14.57
CA ASN A 86 -9.62 -85.71 -15.45
C ASN A 86 -9.72 -86.13 -16.92
N ALA A 87 -8.85 -87.03 -17.38
CA ALA A 87 -8.90 -87.57 -18.73
C ALA A 87 -10.21 -88.33 -18.98
N TRP A 88 -10.66 -89.16 -18.03
CA TRP A 88 -11.96 -89.83 -18.09
C TRP A 88 -13.14 -88.84 -18.06
N ALA A 89 -13.07 -87.78 -17.24
CA ALA A 89 -14.09 -86.75 -17.20
C ALA A 89 -14.24 -86.05 -18.56
N ARG A 90 -13.13 -85.64 -19.19
CA ARG A 90 -13.12 -85.03 -20.54
C ARG A 90 -13.60 -86.00 -21.62
N PHE A 91 -13.25 -87.29 -21.52
CA PHE A 91 -13.70 -88.31 -22.47
C PHE A 91 -15.21 -88.58 -22.38
N LEU A 92 -15.75 -88.64 -21.15
CA LEU A 92 -17.18 -88.88 -20.91
C LEU A 92 -18.05 -87.64 -21.13
N THR A 93 -17.47 -86.43 -21.08
CA THR A 93 -18.18 -85.17 -21.26
C THR A 93 -17.44 -84.21 -22.22
N PRO A 94 -17.35 -84.55 -23.51
CA PRO A 94 -16.53 -83.81 -24.48
C PRO A 94 -17.03 -82.38 -24.78
N TRP A 95 -18.26 -82.05 -24.41
CA TRP A 95 -18.87 -80.72 -24.60
C TRP A 95 -18.86 -79.84 -23.34
N SER A 96 -18.21 -80.29 -22.26
CA SER A 96 -18.04 -79.51 -21.04
C SER A 96 -16.71 -78.74 -21.07
N ASP A 97 -16.69 -77.53 -20.51
CA ASP A 97 -15.46 -76.74 -20.29
C ASP A 97 -14.64 -77.28 -19.11
N THR A 98 -14.37 -78.59 -19.09
CA THR A 98 -13.53 -79.22 -18.07
C THR A 98 -12.06 -78.90 -18.37
N PRO A 99 -11.35 -78.13 -17.50
CA PRO A 99 -9.98 -77.73 -17.76
C PRO A 99 -9.06 -78.95 -17.80
N ARG A 100 -8.01 -78.87 -18.64
CA ARG A 100 -7.01 -79.94 -18.74
C ARG A 100 -6.26 -80.01 -17.42
N TYR A 101 -6.15 -81.21 -16.84
CA TYR A 101 -5.27 -81.41 -15.68
C TYR A 101 -3.81 -81.19 -16.08
N THR A 102 -3.12 -80.32 -15.35
CA THR A 102 -1.70 -80.07 -15.47
C THR A 102 -0.99 -80.42 -14.17
N PHE A 103 0.20 -81.01 -14.26
CA PHE A 103 1.00 -81.37 -13.09
C PHE A 103 1.65 -80.13 -12.46
N ALA A 104 2.01 -79.14 -13.28
CA ALA A 104 2.32 -77.81 -12.81
C ALA A 104 1.01 -77.01 -12.63
N ALA A 105 0.58 -76.84 -11.39
CA ALA A 105 -0.62 -76.07 -11.06
C ALA A 105 -0.22 -74.62 -10.73
N VAL A 106 -0.64 -73.68 -11.59
CA VAL A 106 -0.41 -72.24 -11.39
C VAL A 106 -1.63 -71.62 -10.70
N LYS A 107 -1.44 -70.62 -9.84
CA LYS A 107 -2.57 -69.85 -9.30
C LYS A 107 -3.31 -69.17 -10.47
N PRO A 108 -4.66 -69.07 -10.42
CA PRO A 108 -5.41 -68.43 -11.50
C PRO A 108 -4.88 -67.04 -11.81
N LEU A 109 -4.57 -66.79 -13.08
CA LEU A 109 -4.17 -65.47 -13.58
C LEU A 109 -5.41 -64.61 -13.84
N PRO A 110 -5.30 -63.28 -13.76
CA PRO A 110 -6.40 -62.39 -14.09
C PRO A 110 -6.80 -62.55 -15.57
N GLU A 111 -8.07 -62.26 -15.89
CA GLU A 111 -8.58 -62.34 -17.28
C GLU A 111 -7.82 -61.42 -18.25
N LYS A 112 -7.27 -60.32 -17.73
CA LYS A 112 -6.37 -59.41 -18.44
C LYS A 112 -5.35 -58.83 -17.49
N LEU A 113 -4.15 -58.54 -17.99
CA LEU A 113 -3.06 -57.94 -17.23
C LEU A 113 -2.83 -56.50 -17.73
N VAL A 114 -3.14 -55.52 -16.88
CA VAL A 114 -2.86 -54.10 -17.16
C VAL A 114 -1.45 -53.79 -16.66
N ILE A 115 -0.64 -53.13 -17.49
CA ILE A 115 0.74 -52.76 -17.15
C ILE A 115 1.02 -51.29 -17.49
N PRO A 116 2.00 -50.64 -16.86
CA PRO A 116 2.36 -49.26 -17.21
C PRO A 116 2.90 -49.17 -18.64
N HIS A 117 2.39 -48.21 -19.40
CA HIS A 117 2.77 -47.96 -20.79
C HIS A 117 4.23 -47.52 -20.89
N GLY A 118 5.04 -48.25 -21.65
CA GLY A 118 6.43 -47.91 -21.95
C GLY A 118 7.44 -48.21 -20.85
N GLU A 119 7.04 -48.90 -19.77
CA GLU A 119 7.91 -49.26 -18.65
C GLU A 119 8.14 -50.78 -18.56
N ALA A 120 9.33 -51.19 -18.11
CA ALA A 120 9.58 -52.60 -17.78
C ALA A 120 8.87 -52.97 -16.47
N VAL A 121 8.23 -54.13 -16.43
CA VAL A 121 7.40 -54.55 -15.29
C VAL A 121 7.70 -55.98 -14.88
N GLN A 122 7.73 -56.24 -13.57
CA GLN A 122 7.81 -57.60 -13.05
C GLN A 122 6.42 -58.21 -12.93
N VAL A 123 6.20 -59.34 -13.61
CA VAL A 123 4.94 -60.09 -13.55
C VAL A 123 5.16 -61.35 -12.70
N PRO A 124 4.61 -61.41 -11.48
CA PRO A 124 4.76 -62.57 -10.63
C PRO A 124 3.74 -63.66 -11.00
N VAL A 125 4.23 -64.89 -11.16
CA VAL A 125 3.41 -66.08 -11.43
C VAL A 125 3.69 -67.11 -10.35
N HIS A 126 2.68 -67.41 -9.53
CA HIS A 126 2.83 -68.30 -8.38
C HIS A 126 2.30 -69.69 -8.67
N LEU A 127 2.99 -70.72 -8.17
CA LEU A 127 2.47 -72.09 -8.17
C LEU A 127 1.46 -72.27 -7.02
N GLN A 128 0.52 -73.19 -7.21
CA GLN A 128 -0.34 -73.66 -6.12
C GLN A 128 0.47 -74.55 -5.17
N PRO A 129 0.22 -74.52 -3.85
CA PRO A 129 0.92 -75.37 -2.89
C PRO A 129 0.87 -76.87 -3.26
N GLU A 130 -0.26 -77.32 -3.81
CA GLU A 130 -0.59 -78.69 -4.19
C GLU A 130 -0.01 -79.11 -5.56
N SER A 131 0.81 -78.27 -6.21
CA SER A 131 1.43 -78.56 -7.50
C SER A 131 2.38 -79.77 -7.40
N GLU A 132 2.02 -80.87 -8.07
CA GLU A 132 2.79 -82.13 -8.08
C GLU A 132 4.13 -81.99 -8.83
N TRP A 133 4.17 -81.14 -9.85
CA TRP A 133 5.39 -80.78 -10.57
C TRP A 133 5.74 -79.31 -10.35
N ARG A 134 7.02 -79.05 -10.04
CA ARG A 134 7.56 -77.69 -9.85
C ARG A 134 8.76 -77.50 -10.79
N PRO A 135 8.53 -77.03 -12.03
CA PRO A 135 9.60 -76.82 -13.00
C PRO A 135 10.71 -75.89 -12.46
N ALA A 136 11.97 -76.12 -12.85
CA ALA A 136 13.08 -75.25 -12.43
C ALA A 136 13.03 -73.87 -13.12
N GLU A 137 12.45 -73.83 -14.33
CA GLU A 137 12.32 -72.63 -15.17
C GLU A 137 10.92 -72.57 -15.77
N ALA A 138 10.44 -71.35 -15.97
CA ALA A 138 9.25 -71.05 -16.74
C ALA A 138 9.55 -69.97 -17.78
N GLU A 139 8.72 -69.88 -18.81
CA GLU A 139 8.92 -69.00 -19.95
C GLU A 139 7.66 -68.20 -20.23
N VAL A 140 7.83 -66.90 -20.50
CA VAL A 140 6.77 -65.99 -20.94
C VAL A 140 7.18 -65.35 -22.25
N GLN A 141 6.26 -65.31 -23.22
CA GLN A 141 6.45 -64.62 -24.48
C GLN A 141 5.36 -63.59 -24.71
N VAL A 142 5.75 -62.34 -25.00
CA VAL A 142 4.81 -61.25 -25.30
C VAL A 142 4.74 -61.07 -26.82
N GLY A 143 3.62 -61.46 -27.43
CA GLY A 143 3.41 -61.39 -28.89
C GLY A 143 4.50 -62.13 -29.68
N ARG A 144 5.29 -61.39 -30.47
CA ARG A 144 6.42 -61.93 -31.27
C ARG A 144 7.80 -61.61 -30.69
N GLN A 145 7.86 -61.10 -29.46
CA GLN A 145 9.12 -60.75 -28.82
C GLN A 145 9.89 -62.01 -28.39
N ALA A 146 11.16 -61.83 -28.03
CA ALA A 146 11.96 -62.89 -27.44
C ALA A 146 11.34 -63.32 -26.12
N ALA A 147 11.34 -64.62 -25.85
CA ALA A 147 10.76 -65.16 -24.64
C ALA A 147 11.64 -64.87 -23.42
N VAL A 148 11.01 -64.43 -22.34
CA VAL A 148 11.63 -64.13 -21.04
C VAL A 148 11.53 -65.37 -20.16
N ARG A 149 12.64 -65.78 -19.57
CA ARG A 149 12.70 -66.94 -18.67
C ARG A 149 12.92 -66.50 -17.24
N ALA A 150 12.22 -67.13 -16.32
CA ALA A 150 12.37 -66.93 -14.89
C ALA A 150 12.64 -68.28 -14.21
N LYS A 151 13.49 -68.26 -13.18
CA LYS A 151 13.78 -69.43 -12.34
C LYS A 151 12.78 -69.52 -11.20
N LEU A 152 12.50 -70.73 -10.74
CA LEU A 152 11.63 -70.95 -9.59
C LEU A 152 12.31 -70.40 -8.32
N ALA A 153 11.66 -69.44 -7.67
CA ALA A 153 12.08 -68.85 -6.40
C ALA A 153 10.85 -68.68 -5.49
N GLU A 154 10.97 -69.05 -4.21
CA GLU A 154 9.92 -68.88 -3.19
C GLU A 154 8.52 -69.42 -3.59
N GLY A 155 8.47 -70.47 -4.42
CA GLY A 155 7.21 -71.07 -4.89
C GLY A 155 6.54 -70.36 -6.08
N GLY A 156 7.25 -69.45 -6.76
CA GLY A 156 6.78 -68.78 -7.97
C GLY A 156 7.91 -68.37 -8.92
N TYR A 157 7.54 -67.58 -9.92
CA TYR A 157 8.43 -67.04 -10.96
C TYR A 157 8.18 -65.54 -11.08
N ALA A 158 9.24 -64.75 -11.14
CA ALA A 158 9.17 -63.31 -11.40
C ALA A 158 9.70 -63.03 -12.81
N PHE A 159 8.81 -62.67 -13.73
CA PHE A 159 9.18 -62.37 -15.12
C PHE A 159 9.40 -60.87 -15.30
N GLU A 160 10.61 -60.47 -15.68
CA GLU A 160 10.90 -59.08 -16.05
C GLU A 160 10.51 -58.84 -17.51
N LEU A 161 9.32 -58.28 -17.72
CA LEU A 161 8.85 -57.95 -19.06
C LEU A 161 9.47 -56.63 -19.52
N PRO A 162 9.97 -56.56 -20.78
CA PRO A 162 10.43 -55.29 -21.35
C PRO A 162 9.25 -54.34 -21.56
N ALA A 163 9.55 -53.05 -21.73
CA ALA A 163 8.58 -51.99 -21.98
C ALA A 163 7.61 -52.31 -23.13
N GLN A 164 6.31 -52.16 -22.88
CA GLN A 164 5.25 -52.36 -23.88
C GLN A 164 4.45 -51.08 -24.10
N ILE A 165 4.15 -50.78 -25.36
CA ILE A 165 3.44 -49.55 -25.77
C ILE A 165 2.12 -49.84 -26.51
N ALA A 166 1.83 -51.11 -26.81
CA ALA A 166 0.63 -51.51 -27.53
C ALA A 166 0.03 -52.79 -26.93
N PRO A 167 -1.31 -52.97 -26.99
CA PRO A 167 -1.97 -54.19 -26.55
C PRO A 167 -1.37 -55.44 -27.23
N SER A 168 -1.13 -56.49 -26.44
CA SER A 168 -0.52 -57.73 -26.91
C SER A 168 -1.00 -58.93 -26.10
N THR A 169 -0.53 -60.14 -26.43
CA THR A 169 -0.87 -61.37 -25.70
C THR A 169 0.38 -61.92 -25.04
N LEU A 170 0.27 -62.19 -23.74
CA LEU A 170 1.28 -62.84 -22.92
C LEU A 170 1.02 -64.35 -22.92
N ALA A 171 1.86 -65.10 -23.63
CA ALA A 171 1.85 -66.56 -23.63
C ALA A 171 2.76 -67.05 -22.50
N LEU A 172 2.17 -67.57 -21.44
CA LEU A 172 2.86 -68.17 -20.29
C LEU A 172 2.98 -69.68 -20.48
N ARG A 173 4.18 -70.22 -20.21
CA ARG A 173 4.43 -71.65 -20.14
C ARG A 173 5.18 -72.03 -18.87
N VAL A 174 4.55 -72.86 -18.05
CA VAL A 174 5.13 -73.42 -16.82
C VAL A 174 5.05 -74.95 -16.92
N GLY A 175 6.11 -75.59 -17.40
CA GLY A 175 6.10 -77.04 -17.61
C GLY A 175 5.06 -77.48 -18.65
N ASP A 176 3.99 -78.14 -18.20
CA ASP A 176 2.85 -78.63 -18.99
C ASP A 176 1.64 -77.68 -18.94
N TYR A 177 1.68 -76.65 -18.10
CA TYR A 177 0.72 -75.57 -18.07
C TYR A 177 1.05 -74.51 -19.12
N SER A 178 0.03 -74.11 -19.87
CA SER A 178 0.09 -73.02 -20.85
C SER A 178 -1.15 -72.14 -20.73
N ALA A 179 -0.96 -70.82 -20.71
CA ALA A 179 -2.05 -69.85 -20.68
C ALA A 179 -1.70 -68.63 -21.52
N ASP A 180 -2.71 -68.08 -22.21
CA ASP A 180 -2.61 -66.82 -22.91
C ASP A 180 -3.37 -65.75 -22.13
N VAL A 181 -2.71 -64.66 -21.77
CA VAL A 181 -3.29 -63.54 -21.03
C VAL A 181 -3.19 -62.27 -21.87
N PRO A 182 -4.30 -61.59 -22.17
CA PRO A 182 -4.29 -60.26 -22.78
C PRO A 182 -3.50 -59.28 -21.91
N LEU A 183 -2.58 -58.55 -22.54
CA LEU A 183 -1.73 -57.56 -21.89
C LEU A 183 -2.06 -56.17 -22.45
N GLU A 184 -2.51 -55.26 -21.59
CA GLU A 184 -2.97 -53.92 -21.94
C GLU A 184 -2.05 -52.85 -21.31
N PRO A 185 -1.16 -52.22 -22.10
CA PRO A 185 -0.38 -51.10 -21.62
C PRO A 185 -1.25 -49.84 -21.46
N MET A 186 -1.24 -49.23 -20.27
CA MET A 186 -1.97 -48.00 -19.98
C MET A 186 -1.05 -46.98 -19.30
N HIS A 187 -1.27 -45.68 -19.56
CA HIS A 187 -0.58 -44.62 -18.83
C HIS A 187 -0.95 -44.68 -17.34
N ARG A 188 0.02 -44.36 -16.48
CA ARG A 188 -0.20 -44.22 -15.04
C ARG A 188 -1.16 -43.07 -14.75
N PRO A 189 -1.90 -43.11 -13.64
CA PRO A 189 -2.70 -41.96 -13.21
C PRO A 189 -1.77 -40.78 -12.86
N GLU A 190 -1.96 -39.65 -13.54
CA GLU A 190 -1.20 -38.41 -13.29
C GLU A 190 -2.00 -37.45 -12.40
N LEU A 191 -1.30 -36.58 -11.68
CA LEU A 191 -1.90 -35.50 -10.91
C LEU A 191 -2.43 -34.42 -11.87
N THR A 192 -3.75 -34.25 -11.94
CA THR A 192 -4.39 -33.20 -12.76
C THR A 192 -4.69 -31.96 -11.94
N GLY A 193 -5.01 -32.12 -10.66
CA GLY A 193 -5.35 -31.03 -9.74
C GLY A 193 -4.83 -31.26 -8.33
N LEU A 194 -4.36 -30.19 -7.68
CA LEU A 194 -4.06 -30.19 -6.26
C LEU A 194 -4.43 -28.83 -5.67
N SER A 195 -5.47 -28.79 -4.85
CA SER A 195 -5.93 -27.57 -4.18
C SER A 195 -5.89 -27.71 -2.67
N ALA A 196 -5.44 -26.67 -1.99
CA ALA A 196 -5.53 -26.52 -0.55
C ALA A 196 -6.70 -25.59 -0.21
N GLU A 197 -7.63 -26.07 0.60
CA GLU A 197 -8.65 -25.26 1.27
C GLU A 197 -8.12 -24.91 2.66
N ILE A 198 -7.80 -23.64 2.89
CA ILE A 198 -7.11 -23.14 4.09
C ILE A 198 -8.12 -22.38 4.94
N GLN A 199 -8.43 -22.92 6.11
CA GLN A 199 -9.17 -22.20 7.15
C GLN A 199 -8.17 -21.44 8.01
N LEU A 200 -8.23 -20.11 7.94
CA LEU A 200 -7.38 -19.22 8.71
C LEU A 200 -7.76 -19.23 10.21
N PRO A 201 -6.84 -18.82 11.11
CA PRO A 201 -7.10 -18.72 12.54
C PRO A 201 -8.33 -17.86 12.86
N GLN A 202 -9.05 -18.23 13.92
CA GLN A 202 -10.28 -17.53 14.32
C GLN A 202 -10.04 -16.05 14.68
N TYR A 203 -8.85 -15.69 15.16
CA TYR A 203 -8.52 -14.32 15.53
C TYR A 203 -8.52 -13.36 14.33
N LEU A 204 -8.29 -13.87 13.12
CA LEU A 204 -8.32 -13.08 11.89
C LEU A 204 -9.75 -12.74 11.43
N GLU A 205 -10.80 -13.21 12.11
CA GLU A 205 -12.20 -12.90 11.82
C GLU A 205 -12.66 -13.23 10.37
N ARG A 206 -11.86 -14.01 9.61
CA ARG A 206 -12.19 -14.45 8.25
C ARG A 206 -13.01 -15.75 8.29
N SER A 207 -14.28 -15.64 7.89
CA SER A 207 -15.22 -16.78 7.92
C SER A 207 -15.08 -17.73 6.73
N GLN A 208 -14.59 -17.26 5.59
CA GLN A 208 -14.47 -18.07 4.38
C GLN A 208 -13.08 -18.70 4.25
N PRO A 209 -12.99 -20.00 3.91
CA PRO A 209 -11.71 -20.64 3.66
C PRO A 209 -11.08 -20.10 2.37
N VAL A 210 -9.75 -20.00 2.37
CA VAL A 210 -8.98 -19.55 1.21
C VAL A 210 -8.56 -20.77 0.41
N THR A 211 -8.98 -20.86 -0.85
CA THR A 211 -8.53 -21.92 -1.76
C THR A 211 -7.28 -21.49 -2.52
N ARG A 212 -6.24 -22.33 -2.53
CA ARG A 212 -5.02 -22.13 -3.33
C ARG A 212 -4.69 -23.37 -4.16
N ASP A 213 -4.33 -23.17 -5.42
CA ASP A 213 -3.70 -24.20 -6.26
C ASP A 213 -2.24 -24.35 -5.82
N ILE A 214 -1.87 -25.57 -5.42
CA ILE A 214 -0.55 -25.89 -4.84
C ILE A 214 0.12 -27.05 -5.60
N ARG A 215 -0.18 -27.23 -6.89
CA ARG A 215 0.50 -28.21 -7.77
C ARG A 215 2.03 -28.06 -7.80
N GLY A 216 2.57 -26.93 -7.36
CA GLY A 216 4.01 -26.71 -7.16
C GLY A 216 4.63 -27.48 -5.98
N GLY A 217 3.84 -28.21 -5.18
CA GLY A 217 4.34 -29.05 -4.09
C GLY A 217 4.67 -28.30 -2.80
N ALA A 218 4.25 -27.03 -2.68
CA ALA A 218 4.47 -26.24 -1.47
C ALA A 218 3.23 -25.43 -1.08
N LEU A 219 2.94 -25.38 0.21
CA LEU A 219 1.95 -24.52 0.83
C LEU A 219 2.60 -23.72 1.97
N THR A 220 2.45 -22.39 1.92
CA THR A 220 2.75 -21.51 3.06
C THR A 220 1.46 -20.85 3.55
N ALA A 221 1.18 -20.96 4.84
CA ALA A 221 0.04 -20.33 5.50
C ALA A 221 0.43 -19.87 6.92
N VAL A 222 -0.34 -18.95 7.50
CA VAL A 222 -0.08 -18.44 8.85
C VAL A 222 -0.24 -19.54 9.90
N ARG A 223 0.62 -19.53 10.92
CA ARG A 223 0.55 -20.49 12.04
C ARG A 223 -0.83 -20.48 12.70
N GLY A 224 -1.31 -21.67 13.07
CA GLY A 224 -2.65 -21.88 13.60
C GLY A 224 -3.74 -22.05 12.53
N SER A 225 -3.41 -21.91 11.23
CA SER A 225 -4.33 -22.28 10.15
C SER A 225 -4.55 -23.80 10.10
N THR A 226 -5.66 -24.22 9.52
CA THR A 226 -5.88 -25.63 9.14
C THR A 226 -6.05 -25.75 7.63
N ALA A 227 -5.34 -26.69 7.01
CA ALA A 227 -5.35 -26.90 5.57
C ALA A 227 -5.92 -28.28 5.24
N LYS A 228 -6.82 -28.32 4.25
CA LYS A 228 -7.42 -29.53 3.71
C LYS A 228 -7.03 -29.64 2.25
N PHE A 229 -6.45 -30.77 1.85
CA PHE A 229 -5.91 -30.94 0.50
C PHE A 229 -6.83 -31.84 -0.31
N THR A 230 -7.25 -31.36 -1.48
CA THR A 230 -7.99 -32.15 -2.47
C THR A 230 -7.06 -32.44 -3.64
N VAL A 231 -6.87 -33.72 -3.91
CA VAL A 231 -6.04 -34.24 -4.99
C VAL A 231 -6.98 -34.78 -6.05
N GLU A 232 -6.77 -34.38 -7.30
CA GLU A 232 -7.48 -34.89 -8.47
C GLU A 232 -6.49 -35.59 -9.40
N ALA A 233 -6.79 -36.83 -9.76
CA ALA A 233 -6.02 -37.64 -10.68
C ALA A 233 -6.69 -37.74 -12.05
N SER A 234 -5.91 -38.06 -13.09
CA SER A 234 -6.39 -38.22 -14.47
C SER A 234 -7.36 -39.41 -14.68
N ARG A 235 -7.60 -40.23 -13.65
CA ARG A 235 -8.42 -41.45 -13.71
C ARG A 235 -9.02 -41.79 -12.34
N GLU A 236 -10.12 -42.53 -12.35
CA GLU A 236 -10.76 -43.07 -11.14
C GLU A 236 -9.78 -43.89 -10.28
N LEU A 237 -9.80 -43.62 -8.99
CA LEU A 237 -8.90 -44.15 -7.99
C LEU A 237 -9.53 -45.32 -7.22
N ALA A 238 -8.76 -46.39 -7.03
CA ALA A 238 -9.14 -47.51 -6.16
C ALA A 238 -8.64 -47.33 -4.73
N ALA A 239 -7.47 -46.71 -4.56
CA ALA A 239 -6.86 -46.45 -3.26
C ALA A 239 -6.03 -45.17 -3.29
N ALA A 240 -6.00 -44.47 -2.16
CA ALA A 240 -5.12 -43.34 -1.91
C ALA A 240 -4.49 -43.45 -0.52
N SER A 241 -3.34 -42.83 -0.32
CA SER A 241 -2.70 -42.72 0.99
C SER A 241 -1.92 -41.43 1.16
N VAL A 242 -1.84 -40.97 2.41
CA VAL A 242 -1.05 -39.82 2.85
C VAL A 242 -0.12 -40.30 3.96
N ASN A 243 1.21 -40.17 3.78
CA ASN A 243 2.21 -40.68 4.73
C ASN A 243 2.00 -42.17 5.11
N GLY A 244 1.50 -42.98 4.17
CA GLY A 244 1.19 -44.40 4.37
C GLY A 244 -0.18 -44.69 5.03
N GLU A 245 -0.92 -43.69 5.49
CA GLU A 245 -2.29 -43.87 5.99
C GLU A 245 -3.28 -43.91 4.82
N LYS A 246 -4.14 -44.93 4.78
CA LYS A 246 -5.09 -45.13 3.68
C LYS A 246 -6.28 -44.18 3.76
N LEU A 247 -6.63 -43.57 2.63
CA LEU A 247 -7.85 -42.78 2.43
C LEU A 247 -8.75 -43.43 1.38
N ALA A 248 -10.05 -43.22 1.55
CA ALA A 248 -11.06 -43.66 0.58
C ALA A 248 -11.22 -42.59 -0.52
N PRO A 249 -10.86 -42.89 -1.78
CA PRO A 249 -11.10 -41.96 -2.88
C PRO A 249 -12.58 -41.89 -3.28
N GLN A 250 -12.96 -40.80 -3.94
CA GLN A 250 -14.27 -40.55 -4.54
C GLN A 250 -14.10 -40.25 -6.04
N GLY A 251 -14.31 -41.26 -6.88
CA GLY A 251 -14.08 -41.11 -8.32
C GLY A 251 -12.60 -40.84 -8.62
N THR A 252 -12.30 -39.71 -9.24
CA THR A 252 -10.94 -39.24 -9.59
C THR A 252 -10.23 -38.52 -8.45
N GLU A 253 -10.93 -38.23 -7.35
CA GLU A 253 -10.43 -37.36 -6.29
C GLU A 253 -10.25 -38.09 -4.96
N PHE A 254 -9.34 -37.59 -4.13
CA PHE A 254 -9.35 -37.89 -2.70
C PHE A 254 -8.99 -36.63 -1.90
N THR A 255 -9.47 -36.59 -0.66
CA THR A 255 -9.32 -35.42 0.19
C THR A 255 -8.75 -35.81 1.54
N THR A 256 -7.77 -35.05 2.02
CA THR A 256 -7.15 -35.28 3.33
C THR A 256 -8.08 -34.84 4.46
N SER A 257 -7.81 -35.31 5.68
CA SER A 257 -8.33 -34.66 6.88
C SER A 257 -7.71 -33.26 7.03
N PRO A 258 -8.39 -32.32 7.70
CA PRO A 258 -7.81 -31.01 8.01
C PRO A 258 -6.53 -31.16 8.84
N LEU A 259 -5.45 -30.56 8.37
CA LEU A 259 -4.14 -30.61 8.98
C LEU A 259 -3.76 -29.25 9.56
N PRO A 260 -3.31 -29.15 10.82
CA PRO A 260 -2.84 -27.89 11.38
C PRO A 260 -1.50 -27.48 10.74
N VAL A 261 -1.39 -26.20 10.40
CA VAL A 261 -0.17 -25.55 9.88
C VAL A 261 0.54 -24.89 11.05
N GLU A 262 1.66 -25.46 11.46
CA GLU A 262 2.45 -25.03 12.62
C GLU A 262 3.92 -24.88 12.21
N ASP A 263 4.63 -26.01 12.16
CA ASP A 263 5.99 -26.13 11.66
C ASP A 263 6.04 -26.73 10.25
N GLU A 264 7.18 -26.56 9.61
CA GLU A 264 7.50 -27.18 8.33
C GLU A 264 7.37 -28.71 8.41
N ARG A 265 6.57 -29.27 7.50
CA ARG A 265 6.36 -30.72 7.38
C ARG A 265 6.21 -31.10 5.91
N THR A 266 6.63 -32.32 5.59
CA THR A 266 6.45 -32.88 4.24
C THR A 266 5.42 -34.00 4.30
N LEU A 267 4.45 -33.95 3.39
CA LEU A 267 3.43 -34.98 3.19
C LEU A 267 3.74 -35.75 1.91
N GLN A 268 3.74 -37.08 1.99
CA GLN A 268 3.87 -37.96 0.83
C GLN A 268 2.48 -38.44 0.43
N LEU A 269 2.04 -38.03 -0.76
CA LEU A 269 0.75 -38.38 -1.34
C LEU A 269 0.94 -39.50 -2.37
N GLU A 270 0.20 -40.59 -2.21
CA GLU A 270 0.24 -41.75 -3.10
C GLU A 270 -1.18 -42.14 -3.51
N TRP A 271 -1.35 -42.57 -4.75
CA TRP A 271 -2.64 -43.05 -5.27
C TRP A 271 -2.45 -44.20 -6.26
N THR A 272 -3.48 -45.02 -6.36
CA THR A 272 -3.57 -46.16 -7.28
C THR A 272 -4.93 -46.17 -7.95
N ASP A 273 -4.93 -46.33 -9.28
CA ASP A 273 -6.15 -46.31 -10.09
C ASP A 273 -6.97 -47.62 -9.99
N ALA A 274 -8.16 -47.62 -10.61
CA ALA A 274 -9.04 -48.78 -10.71
C ALA A 274 -8.41 -50.02 -11.39
N TYR A 275 -7.31 -49.85 -12.13
CA TYR A 275 -6.59 -50.93 -12.81
C TYR A 275 -5.36 -51.42 -12.04
N GLY A 276 -5.09 -50.86 -10.85
CA GLY A 276 -3.95 -51.23 -10.02
C GLY A 276 -2.64 -50.54 -10.39
N LEU A 277 -2.67 -49.49 -11.22
CA LEU A 277 -1.50 -48.67 -11.55
C LEU A 277 -1.36 -47.51 -10.55
N SER A 278 -0.22 -47.44 -9.87
CA SER A 278 0.12 -46.31 -9.01
C SER A 278 0.74 -45.16 -9.79
N GLY A 279 0.72 -43.95 -9.22
CA GLY A 279 1.52 -42.82 -9.70
C GLY A 279 3.00 -43.19 -9.87
N GLN A 280 3.72 -42.46 -10.71
CA GLN A 280 5.11 -42.77 -11.05
C GLN A 280 6.03 -42.69 -9.80
N GLU A 281 5.87 -41.64 -9.02
CA GLU A 281 6.54 -41.43 -7.74
C GLU A 281 5.53 -40.82 -6.74
N PRO A 282 5.74 -41.00 -5.42
CA PRO A 282 4.96 -40.28 -4.41
C PRO A 282 5.09 -38.77 -4.60
N PHE A 283 3.97 -38.05 -4.54
CA PHE A 283 4.00 -36.60 -4.65
C PHE A 283 4.34 -36.01 -3.28
N GLU A 284 5.45 -35.29 -3.19
CA GLU A 284 5.88 -34.61 -1.98
C GLU A 284 5.26 -33.21 -1.89
N LEU A 285 4.54 -32.95 -0.80
CA LEU A 285 3.92 -31.67 -0.50
C LEU A 285 4.53 -31.11 0.79
N THR A 286 5.28 -30.01 0.68
CA THR A 286 5.82 -29.28 1.82
C THR A 286 4.80 -28.27 2.32
N VAL A 287 4.47 -28.32 3.61
CA VAL A 287 3.57 -27.39 4.29
C VAL A 287 4.39 -26.63 5.33
N THR A 288 4.43 -25.31 5.21
CA THR A 288 5.21 -24.41 6.08
C THR A 288 4.30 -23.42 6.78
N GLY A 289 4.43 -23.31 8.10
CA GLY A 289 3.80 -22.25 8.88
C GLY A 289 4.65 -20.99 8.92
N ALA A 290 4.09 -19.86 8.50
CA ALA A 290 4.68 -18.54 8.60
C ALA A 290 4.11 -17.79 9.82
N ASP A 291 4.94 -16.95 10.44
CA ASP A 291 4.46 -16.02 11.46
C ASP A 291 3.69 -14.87 10.82
N ASP A 292 2.68 -14.38 11.52
CA ASP A 292 1.88 -13.19 11.20
C ASP A 292 2.76 -11.94 11.39
N GLU A 293 2.93 -11.10 10.36
CA GLU A 293 3.80 -9.92 10.42
C GLU A 293 3.09 -8.74 11.13
N PRO A 294 3.82 -7.89 11.89
CA PRO A 294 3.19 -6.72 12.50
C PRO A 294 2.80 -5.66 11.45
N PRO A 295 1.77 -4.85 11.71
CA PRO A 295 1.30 -3.85 10.77
C PRO A 295 2.33 -2.72 10.62
N ALA A 296 2.38 -2.11 9.45
CA ALA A 296 3.17 -0.92 9.16
C ALA A 296 2.27 0.32 9.07
N VAL A 297 2.72 1.46 9.61
CA VAL A 297 2.00 2.73 9.55
C VAL A 297 2.88 3.85 8.98
N ILE A 298 2.32 4.60 8.03
CA ILE A 298 2.97 5.74 7.37
C ILE A 298 2.05 6.94 7.43
N CYS A 299 2.60 8.12 7.72
CA CYS A 299 1.88 9.38 7.75
C CYS A 299 2.38 10.28 6.62
N GLU A 300 1.47 10.81 5.80
CA GLU A 300 1.75 11.80 4.76
C GLU A 300 1.30 13.18 5.25
N ASN A 301 2.13 14.20 5.03
CA ASN A 301 1.89 15.59 5.45
C ASN A 301 1.84 15.86 6.96
N LEU A 302 2.23 14.89 7.81
CA LEU A 302 2.42 15.12 9.25
C LEU A 302 3.82 15.73 9.52
N PRO A 303 3.91 16.98 10.02
CA PRO A 303 5.21 17.59 10.30
C PRO A 303 5.89 16.92 11.50
N ARG A 304 7.22 16.74 11.44
CA ARG A 304 7.99 16.14 12.54
C ARG A 304 8.14 17.07 13.75
N GLN A 305 8.24 18.37 13.49
CA GLN A 305 8.31 19.39 14.54
C GLN A 305 7.60 20.64 14.07
N ARG A 306 6.72 21.20 14.90
CA ARG A 306 5.96 22.41 14.57
C ARG A 306 5.48 23.12 15.85
N VAL A 307 5.45 24.45 15.81
CA VAL A 307 4.75 25.26 16.82
C VAL A 307 3.31 25.40 16.34
N LEU A 308 2.35 25.08 17.21
CA LEU A 308 0.91 25.10 16.89
C LEU A 308 0.20 26.10 17.78
N LEU A 309 -0.69 26.88 17.19
CA LEU A 309 -1.74 27.54 17.94
C LEU A 309 -2.71 26.46 18.44
N ASP A 310 -3.20 26.55 19.67
CA ASP A 310 -4.12 25.58 20.27
C ASP A 310 -5.37 25.31 19.41
N SER A 311 -5.88 26.35 18.73
CA SER A 311 -7.02 26.29 17.81
C SER A 311 -6.65 25.89 16.37
N GLU A 312 -5.37 25.66 16.06
CA GLU A 312 -4.94 25.24 14.73
C GLU A 312 -5.28 23.76 14.50
N VAL A 313 -5.99 23.48 13.40
CA VAL A 313 -6.27 22.11 12.95
C VAL A 313 -5.23 21.67 11.94
N LEU A 314 -4.47 20.62 12.26
CA LEU A 314 -3.59 19.93 11.33
C LEU A 314 -4.35 18.86 10.57
N THR A 315 -4.21 18.84 9.25
CA THR A 315 -4.78 17.80 8.37
C THR A 315 -3.65 16.97 7.76
N PHE A 316 -3.78 15.64 7.81
CA PHE A 316 -2.79 14.70 7.27
C PHE A 316 -3.44 13.37 6.89
N THR A 317 -2.70 12.51 6.19
CA THR A 317 -3.20 11.20 5.75
C THR A 317 -2.41 10.09 6.41
N VAL A 318 -3.10 9.04 6.85
CA VAL A 318 -2.49 7.86 7.46
C VAL A 318 -2.73 6.64 6.57
N ARG A 319 -1.67 5.88 6.31
CA ARG A 319 -1.73 4.59 5.62
C ARG A 319 -1.23 3.49 6.54
N GLY A 320 -2.15 2.61 6.93
CA GLY A 320 -1.85 1.35 7.61
C GLY A 320 -1.80 0.20 6.60
N ARG A 321 -0.81 -0.68 6.71
CA ARG A 321 -0.69 -1.89 5.89
C ARG A 321 -0.39 -3.11 6.75
N ASP A 322 -1.07 -4.20 6.47
CA ASP A 322 -0.90 -5.48 7.16
C ASP A 322 -1.19 -6.65 6.19
N ASP A 323 -0.60 -7.82 6.42
CA ASP A 323 -0.80 -9.01 5.58
C ASP A 323 -2.16 -9.70 5.83
N PHE A 324 -2.70 -9.59 7.05
CA PHE A 324 -4.02 -10.10 7.41
C PHE A 324 -5.06 -9.05 7.77
N GLY A 325 -4.71 -7.78 7.62
CA GLY A 325 -5.60 -6.64 7.66
C GLY A 325 -5.41 -5.78 8.89
N VAL A 326 -5.53 -4.46 8.72
CA VAL A 326 -5.39 -3.51 9.82
C VAL A 326 -6.71 -3.48 10.59
N LYS A 327 -6.68 -3.72 11.89
CA LYS A 327 -7.87 -3.70 12.75
C LYS A 327 -8.31 -2.27 13.04
N ARG A 328 -7.40 -1.45 13.58
CA ARG A 328 -7.68 -0.06 13.97
C ARG A 328 -6.43 0.80 13.84
N VAL A 329 -6.66 2.09 13.63
CA VAL A 329 -5.62 3.11 13.58
C VAL A 329 -6.06 4.28 14.45
N GLY A 330 -5.11 4.86 15.19
CA GLY A 330 -5.37 5.99 16.07
C GLY A 330 -4.16 6.89 16.25
N ILE A 331 -4.38 7.98 16.97
CA ILE A 331 -3.34 8.93 17.38
C ILE A 331 -3.23 8.85 18.89
N GLU A 332 -2.00 8.88 19.40
CA GLU A 332 -1.71 9.07 20.82
C GLU A 332 -0.82 10.29 21.01
N TRP A 333 -0.94 10.92 22.18
CA TRP A 333 -0.07 12.01 22.58
C TRP A 333 0.34 11.94 24.05
N GLU A 334 1.52 12.47 24.33
CA GLU A 334 2.11 12.57 25.66
C GLU A 334 2.84 13.91 25.84
N GLY A 335 2.56 14.61 26.94
CA GLY A 335 3.21 15.85 27.33
C GLY A 335 4.67 15.61 27.67
N LEU A 336 5.56 16.43 27.09
CA LEU A 336 7.00 16.33 27.27
C LEU A 336 7.49 17.08 28.51
N ASP A 337 6.72 18.07 28.98
CA ASP A 337 7.06 18.82 30.18
C ASP A 337 6.62 18.08 31.45
N LYS A 338 7.58 17.42 32.09
CA LYS A 338 7.38 16.67 33.34
C LYS A 338 7.29 17.56 34.59
N SER A 339 7.49 18.87 34.46
CA SER A 339 7.35 19.81 35.58
C SER A 339 5.90 20.22 35.84
N LEU A 340 5.01 20.02 34.85
CA LEU A 340 3.58 20.24 34.98
C LEU A 340 2.96 19.21 35.93
N ALA A 341 1.98 19.65 36.73
CA ALA A 341 1.26 18.78 37.66
C ALA A 341 0.47 17.67 36.94
N SER A 342 -0.02 17.97 35.74
CA SER A 342 -0.79 17.07 34.88
C SER A 342 -0.37 17.24 33.41
N PRO A 343 0.71 16.58 32.97
CA PRO A 343 1.10 16.58 31.56
C PRO A 343 -0.02 15.97 30.69
N ALA A 344 -0.25 16.54 29.51
CA ALA A 344 -1.27 16.04 28.59
C ALA A 344 -1.02 14.57 28.23
N LYS A 345 -2.05 13.75 28.27
CA LYS A 345 -1.97 12.36 27.83
C LYS A 345 -3.32 11.88 27.34
N GLY A 346 -3.36 11.35 26.13
CA GLY A 346 -4.61 10.86 25.55
C GLY A 346 -4.39 10.10 24.26
N GLU A 347 -5.47 9.55 23.75
CA GLU A 347 -5.54 8.89 22.45
C GLU A 347 -6.90 9.09 21.80
N THR A 348 -6.93 9.13 20.47
CA THR A 348 -8.15 9.06 19.67
C THR A 348 -8.04 7.97 18.62
N MET A 349 -9.18 7.40 18.25
CA MET A 349 -9.27 6.49 17.11
C MET A 349 -9.56 7.29 15.85
N LEU A 350 -8.86 6.99 14.76
CA LEU A 350 -9.09 7.58 13.45
C LEU A 350 -10.04 6.74 12.59
N GLY A 351 -10.02 5.42 12.77
CA GLY A 351 -10.81 4.51 11.98
C GLY A 351 -10.55 3.04 12.29
N ALA A 352 -11.48 2.20 11.85
CA ALA A 352 -11.34 0.75 11.87
C ALA A 352 -11.18 0.23 10.44
N GLY A 353 -10.36 -0.81 10.27
CA GLY A 353 -10.24 -1.50 8.99
C GLY A 353 -11.18 -2.69 8.89
N ASN A 354 -10.89 -3.54 7.91
CA ASN A 354 -11.62 -4.76 7.60
C ASN A 354 -10.62 -5.91 7.61
N PRO A 355 -10.95 -7.09 8.19
CA PRO A 355 -10.10 -8.27 8.12
C PRO A 355 -9.70 -8.69 6.70
N GLU A 356 -10.45 -8.30 5.67
CA GLU A 356 -10.16 -8.62 4.27
C GLU A 356 -9.28 -7.56 3.57
N ALA A 357 -9.13 -6.36 4.15
CA ALA A 357 -8.41 -5.25 3.53
C ALA A 357 -6.99 -5.13 4.09
N GLU A 358 -6.00 -5.44 3.26
CA GLU A 358 -4.57 -5.31 3.60
C GLU A 358 -4.09 -3.86 3.73
N LEU A 359 -4.83 -2.90 3.14
CA LEU A 359 -4.51 -1.48 3.15
C LEU A 359 -5.68 -0.69 3.73
N LEU A 360 -5.37 0.17 4.70
CA LEU A 360 -6.30 1.13 5.28
C LEU A 360 -5.73 2.55 5.11
N GLU A 361 -6.41 3.37 4.32
CA GLU A 361 -6.06 4.78 4.12
C GLU A 361 -7.13 5.66 4.78
N LEU A 362 -6.69 6.53 5.69
CA LEU A 362 -7.55 7.35 6.53
C LEU A 362 -7.13 8.81 6.44
N ALA A 363 -8.12 9.70 6.38
CA ALA A 363 -7.91 11.10 6.69
C ALA A 363 -7.76 11.27 8.21
N ALA A 364 -6.90 12.19 8.64
CA ALA A 364 -6.67 12.48 10.05
C ALA A 364 -6.60 13.98 10.29
N THR A 365 -7.21 14.41 11.40
CA THR A 365 -7.13 15.76 11.93
C THR A 365 -6.53 15.73 13.33
N PHE A 366 -5.80 16.79 13.69
CA PHE A 366 -5.30 16.99 15.05
C PHE A 366 -5.37 18.47 15.42
N SER A 367 -6.06 18.77 16.51
CA SER A 367 -6.17 20.10 17.11
C SER A 367 -5.98 19.95 18.62
N ALA A 368 -5.16 20.80 19.23
CA ALA A 368 -4.93 20.71 20.68
C ALA A 368 -6.20 21.07 21.46
N ARG A 369 -6.93 22.09 20.99
CA ARG A 369 -8.19 22.53 21.58
C ARG A 369 -9.28 21.48 21.53
N SER A 370 -9.39 20.72 20.43
CA SER A 370 -10.40 19.66 20.31
C SER A 370 -10.11 18.45 21.21
N GLN A 371 -8.90 18.36 21.76
CA GLN A 371 -8.45 17.28 22.64
C GLN A 371 -8.25 17.76 24.09
N ASP A 372 -8.75 18.97 24.41
CA ASP A 372 -8.61 19.63 25.72
C ASP A 372 -7.15 19.69 26.23
N ILE A 373 -6.20 19.88 25.30
CA ILE A 373 -4.77 19.96 25.62
C ILE A 373 -4.41 21.41 25.97
N GLU A 374 -4.05 21.64 27.24
CA GLU A 374 -3.47 22.92 27.68
C GLU A 374 -2.09 23.19 27.03
N PRO A 375 -1.67 24.47 26.87
CA PRO A 375 -0.41 24.84 26.25
C PRO A 375 0.81 24.16 26.88
N GLN A 376 1.48 23.32 26.10
CA GLN A 376 2.68 22.58 26.50
C GLN A 376 3.34 21.91 25.27
N PRO A 377 4.62 21.51 25.36
CA PRO A 377 5.22 20.63 24.36
C PRO A 377 4.65 19.21 24.47
N ILE A 378 4.21 18.64 23.35
CA ILE A 378 3.65 17.28 23.26
C ILE A 378 4.39 16.44 22.23
N ALA A 379 4.50 15.14 22.49
CA ALA A 379 4.88 14.12 21.53
C ALA A 379 3.62 13.46 20.99
N VAL A 380 3.45 13.47 19.67
CA VAL A 380 2.33 12.84 18.96
C VAL A 380 2.85 11.68 18.12
N ARG A 381 2.15 10.54 18.19
CA ARG A 381 2.40 9.36 17.36
C ARG A 381 1.08 8.81 16.83
N VAL A 382 1.11 8.37 15.60
CA VAL A 382 0.06 7.52 15.03
C VAL A 382 0.40 6.06 15.28
N PHE A 383 -0.59 5.25 15.66
CA PHE A 383 -0.46 3.83 15.89
C PHE A 383 -1.39 2.99 15.00
N ALA A 384 -0.99 1.74 14.76
CA ALA A 384 -1.82 0.74 14.10
C ALA A 384 -1.87 -0.56 14.94
N GLU A 385 -3.05 -1.16 14.98
CA GLU A 385 -3.34 -2.46 15.58
C GLU A 385 -3.79 -3.43 14.49
N ASP A 386 -3.33 -4.67 14.57
CA ASP A 386 -3.80 -5.78 13.73
C ASP A 386 -4.78 -6.67 14.52
N TYR A 387 -5.11 -7.83 13.96
CA TYR A 387 -6.01 -8.80 14.57
C TYR A 387 -5.30 -9.77 15.52
N LEU A 388 -3.97 -9.79 15.60
CA LEU A 388 -3.27 -10.77 16.43
C LEU A 388 -3.43 -10.42 17.93
N PRO A 389 -4.00 -11.33 18.75
CA PRO A 389 -4.23 -11.05 20.17
C PRO A 389 -2.92 -10.86 20.96
N GLY A 390 -2.87 -9.81 21.77
CA GLY A 390 -1.75 -9.54 22.68
C GLY A 390 -0.51 -8.94 22.01
N ARG A 391 -0.58 -8.59 20.73
CA ARG A 391 0.48 -7.86 20.02
C ARG A 391 0.53 -6.39 20.47
N GLU A 392 1.75 -5.87 20.62
CA GLU A 392 1.96 -4.45 20.88
C GLU A 392 1.64 -3.62 19.64
N ARG A 393 1.14 -2.40 19.85
CA ARG A 393 0.86 -1.44 18.78
C ARG A 393 2.12 -1.11 17.99
N THR A 394 2.00 -0.99 16.67
CA THR A 394 3.07 -0.40 15.84
C THR A 394 2.89 1.11 15.78
N TYR A 395 3.99 1.86 15.91
CA TYR A 395 3.98 3.32 15.91
C TYR A 395 4.72 3.93 14.72
N SER A 396 4.22 5.07 14.27
CA SER A 396 4.93 6.01 13.42
C SER A 396 6.07 6.72 14.19
N PRO A 397 7.01 7.40 13.48
CA PRO A 397 8.00 8.25 14.13
C PRO A 397 7.36 9.33 15.01
N VAL A 398 7.98 9.61 16.16
CA VAL A 398 7.51 10.67 17.09
C VAL A 398 7.56 12.03 16.41
N CYS A 399 6.43 12.73 16.43
CA CYS A 399 6.32 14.14 16.05
C CYS A 399 6.22 14.99 17.32
N VAL A 400 6.89 16.15 17.35
CA VAL A 400 6.91 17.03 18.52
C VAL A 400 6.22 18.35 18.20
N PHE A 401 5.17 18.67 18.94
CA PHE A 401 4.44 19.93 18.77
C PHE A 401 4.56 20.80 20.01
N ASP A 402 4.93 22.06 19.81
CA ASP A 402 4.90 23.08 20.85
C ASP A 402 3.54 23.77 20.77
N VAL A 403 2.59 23.36 21.62
CA VAL A 403 1.23 23.94 21.64
C VAL A 403 1.25 25.24 22.43
N LEU A 404 0.80 26.32 21.81
CA LEU A 404 0.73 27.66 22.37
C LEU A 404 -0.71 28.16 22.37
N ASN A 405 -1.10 28.87 23.43
CA ASN A 405 -2.34 29.67 23.37
C ASN A 405 -2.16 30.90 22.47
N ALA A 406 -3.24 31.64 22.20
CA ALA A 406 -3.22 32.82 21.34
C ALA A 406 -2.22 33.91 21.78
N GLU A 407 -2.01 34.11 23.09
CA GLU A 407 -1.08 35.11 23.61
C GLU A 407 0.39 34.69 23.41
N GLU A 408 0.72 33.47 23.80
CA GLU A 408 2.06 32.87 23.63
C GLU A 408 2.43 32.76 22.16
N HIS A 409 1.47 32.39 21.32
CA HIS A 409 1.65 32.34 19.88
C HIS A 409 1.93 33.74 19.31
N ALA A 410 1.27 34.79 19.80
CA ALA A 410 1.55 36.16 19.35
C ALA A 410 2.98 36.62 19.71
N ILE A 411 3.46 36.24 20.89
CA ILE A 411 4.86 36.48 21.32
C ILE A 411 5.82 35.72 20.39
N TRP A 412 5.54 34.46 20.11
CA TRP A 412 6.34 33.64 19.21
C TRP A 412 6.40 34.21 17.79
N VAL A 413 5.26 34.60 17.22
CA VAL A 413 5.18 35.27 15.89
C VAL A 413 6.02 36.54 15.90
N THR A 414 5.92 37.36 16.95
CA THR A 414 6.67 38.62 17.06
C THR A 414 8.18 38.38 17.16
N ALA A 415 8.60 37.34 17.91
CA ALA A 415 10.00 36.93 17.99
C ALA A 415 10.53 36.42 16.64
N MET A 416 9.73 35.65 15.91
CA MET A 416 10.09 35.17 14.58
C MET A 416 10.12 36.32 13.55
N LEU A 417 9.20 37.27 13.63
CA LEU A 417 9.20 38.48 12.81
C LEU A 417 10.45 39.34 13.08
N SER A 418 10.87 39.46 14.33
CA SER A 418 12.14 40.12 14.68
C SER A 418 13.35 39.39 14.08
N ARG A 419 13.37 38.05 14.06
CA ARG A 419 14.44 37.28 13.39
C ARG A 419 14.42 37.49 11.88
N TRP A 420 13.23 37.43 11.29
CA TRP A 420 13.01 37.67 9.87
C TRP A 420 13.46 39.07 9.46
N GLN A 421 13.10 40.10 10.25
CA GLN A 421 13.55 41.47 10.03
C GLN A 421 15.07 41.57 9.99
N ARG A 422 15.79 40.97 10.95
CA ARG A 422 17.26 40.99 10.98
C ARG A 422 17.85 40.39 9.69
N MET A 423 17.30 39.27 9.22
CA MET A 423 17.73 38.67 7.96
C MET A 423 17.41 39.55 6.74
N SER A 424 16.29 40.28 6.77
CA SER A 424 15.94 41.25 5.72
C SER A 424 16.93 42.44 5.69
N LEU A 425 17.31 42.95 6.87
CA LEU A 425 18.34 43.98 7.00
C LEU A 425 19.70 43.50 6.47
N ASP A 426 20.07 42.23 6.71
CA ASP A 426 21.30 41.66 6.14
C ASP A 426 21.29 41.67 4.60
N VAL A 427 20.14 41.40 3.97
CA VAL A 427 19.99 41.48 2.50
C VAL A 427 20.11 42.92 2.00
N ARG A 428 19.50 43.88 2.71
CA ARG A 428 19.64 45.31 2.41
C ARG A 428 21.09 45.78 2.57
N ASP A 429 21.77 45.41 3.65
CA ASP A 429 23.15 45.80 3.90
C ASP A 429 24.08 45.20 2.85
N ARG A 430 23.78 43.97 2.40
CA ARG A 430 24.47 43.37 1.25
C ARG A 430 24.21 44.15 -0.03
N GLU A 431 22.98 44.57 -0.27
CA GLU A 431 22.60 45.38 -1.43
C GLU A 431 23.33 46.73 -1.44
N LEU A 432 23.47 47.37 -0.27
CA LEU A 432 24.23 48.60 -0.12
C LEU A 432 25.71 48.42 -0.52
N GLN A 433 26.34 47.31 -0.12
CA GLN A 433 27.72 46.99 -0.52
C GLN A 433 27.86 46.76 -2.04
N LEU A 434 26.88 46.10 -2.66
CA LEU A 434 26.86 45.90 -4.11
C LEU A 434 26.68 47.23 -4.85
N HIS A 435 25.78 48.07 -4.35
CA HIS A 435 25.55 49.42 -4.87
C HIS A 435 26.79 50.30 -4.84
N GLU A 436 27.55 50.30 -3.74
CA GLU A 436 28.84 51.03 -3.67
C GLU A 436 29.82 50.56 -4.76
N THR A 437 29.86 49.24 -5.00
CA THR A 437 30.73 48.67 -6.05
C THR A 437 30.25 49.04 -7.44
N ASN A 438 28.94 49.00 -7.70
CA ASN A 438 28.35 49.40 -8.98
C ASN A 438 28.52 50.90 -9.25
N LYS A 439 28.44 51.74 -8.22
CA LYS A 439 28.75 53.17 -8.31
C LYS A 439 30.21 53.42 -8.69
N ALA A 440 31.14 52.68 -8.10
CA ALA A 440 32.55 52.76 -8.47
C ALA A 440 32.78 52.32 -9.93
N LEU A 441 32.04 51.31 -10.42
CA LEU A 441 32.06 50.91 -11.83
C LEU A 441 31.49 52.00 -12.75
N ARG A 442 30.37 52.63 -12.36
CA ARG A 442 29.76 53.74 -13.11
C ARG A 442 30.71 54.93 -13.30
N ASP A 443 31.50 55.24 -12.28
CA ASP A 443 32.42 56.39 -12.31
C ASP A 443 33.68 56.12 -13.17
N MET A 444 33.86 54.89 -13.69
CA MET A 444 34.96 54.56 -14.60
C MET A 444 34.72 55.10 -16.02
N PRO A 445 35.76 55.55 -16.73
CA PRO A 445 35.64 55.95 -18.13
C PRO A 445 35.31 54.73 -19.01
N GLN A 446 34.60 54.97 -20.13
CA GLN A 446 34.10 53.90 -20.99
C GLN A 446 35.21 52.96 -21.54
N GLU A 447 36.40 53.50 -21.78
CA GLU A 447 37.57 52.72 -22.22
C GLU A 447 38.04 51.70 -21.17
N GLU A 448 37.89 52.00 -19.88
CA GLU A 448 38.23 51.11 -18.76
C GLU A 448 37.12 50.08 -18.49
N LEU A 449 35.85 50.45 -18.70
CA LEU A 449 34.71 49.53 -18.64
C LEU A 449 34.78 48.43 -19.71
N ASP A 450 35.33 48.78 -20.87
CA ASP A 450 35.53 47.84 -21.97
C ASP A 450 36.72 46.88 -21.75
N GLN A 451 37.52 47.03 -20.69
CA GLN A 451 38.60 46.08 -20.40
C GLN A 451 38.06 44.70 -19.96
N PRO A 452 38.71 43.59 -20.37
CA PRO A 452 38.23 42.25 -20.06
C PRO A 452 38.14 41.95 -18.55
N ASP A 453 39.03 42.53 -17.74
CA ASP A 453 39.01 42.37 -16.28
C ASP A 453 37.84 43.13 -15.64
N THR A 454 37.55 44.35 -16.10
CA THR A 454 36.38 45.12 -15.64
C THR A 454 35.07 44.47 -16.05
N ARG A 455 34.99 43.90 -17.26
CA ARG A 455 33.82 43.11 -17.68
C ARG A 455 33.59 41.88 -16.81
N ARG A 456 34.66 41.16 -16.44
CA ARG A 456 34.55 40.04 -15.49
C ARG A 456 34.05 40.51 -14.13
N LYS A 457 34.49 41.69 -13.65
CA LYS A 457 33.96 42.29 -12.41
C LYS A 457 32.48 42.63 -12.54
N ILE A 458 32.02 43.20 -13.66
CA ILE A 458 30.59 43.48 -13.90
C ILE A 458 29.79 42.17 -13.98
N GLU A 459 30.30 41.12 -14.64
CA GLU A 459 29.66 39.80 -14.66
C GLU A 459 29.57 39.19 -13.25
N GLN A 460 30.61 39.35 -12.42
CA GLN A 460 30.61 38.94 -11.02
C GLN A 460 29.60 39.73 -10.17
N GLN A 461 29.50 41.06 -10.37
CA GLN A 461 28.48 41.89 -9.72
C GLN A 461 27.08 41.43 -10.14
N ALA A 462 26.82 41.26 -11.43
CA ALA A 462 25.54 40.74 -11.93
C ALA A 462 25.18 39.35 -11.36
N ALA A 463 26.16 38.49 -11.11
CA ALA A 463 25.93 37.21 -10.44
C ALA A 463 25.64 37.38 -8.94
N ALA A 464 26.32 38.32 -8.28
CA ALA A 464 26.09 38.67 -6.87
C ALA A 464 24.70 39.30 -6.66
N GLU A 465 24.26 40.20 -7.53
CA GLU A 465 22.90 40.77 -7.54
C GLU A 465 21.83 39.68 -7.66
N ARG A 466 21.97 38.75 -8.63
CA ARG A 466 21.04 37.60 -8.75
C ARG A 466 21.08 36.68 -7.54
N ALA A 467 22.21 36.55 -6.86
CA ALA A 467 22.30 35.76 -5.64
C ALA A 467 21.59 36.47 -4.48
N ASN A 468 21.73 37.80 -4.36
CA ASN A 468 21.04 38.59 -3.34
C ASN A 468 19.53 38.60 -3.57
N GLY A 469 19.07 38.80 -4.81
CA GLY A 469 17.65 38.72 -5.17
C GLY A 469 17.02 37.36 -4.88
N ARG A 470 17.74 36.26 -5.10
CA ARG A 470 17.27 34.91 -4.70
C ARG A 470 17.17 34.74 -3.18
N ARG A 471 18.09 35.35 -2.40
CA ARG A 471 17.99 35.36 -0.93
C ARG A 471 16.77 36.14 -0.48
N LEU A 472 16.52 37.32 -1.06
CA LEU A 472 15.34 38.11 -0.77
C LEU A 472 14.06 37.34 -1.10
N SER A 473 14.00 36.68 -2.26
CA SER A 473 12.85 35.85 -2.65
C SER A 473 12.59 34.73 -1.64
N GLY A 474 13.63 34.07 -1.13
CA GLY A 474 13.49 33.08 -0.04
C GLY A 474 12.96 33.69 1.25
N LEU A 475 13.40 34.90 1.61
CA LEU A 475 12.87 35.63 2.76
C LEU A 475 11.42 36.08 2.55
N VAL A 476 11.04 36.47 1.34
CA VAL A 476 9.66 36.83 1.00
C VAL A 476 8.74 35.63 1.26
N ASN A 477 9.10 34.43 0.78
CA ASN A 477 8.31 33.24 1.03
C ASN A 477 8.19 32.92 2.53
N ALA A 478 9.31 32.95 3.27
CA ALA A 478 9.29 32.73 4.72
C ALA A 478 8.47 33.80 5.49
N GLY A 479 8.44 35.03 4.97
CA GLY A 479 7.62 36.12 5.52
C GLY A 479 6.14 35.96 5.20
N GLU A 480 5.78 35.44 4.02
CA GLU A 480 4.40 35.07 3.65
C GLU A 480 3.89 33.93 4.55
N ASP A 481 4.70 32.87 4.77
CA ASP A 481 4.35 31.79 5.71
C ASP A 481 4.13 32.33 7.13
N LEU A 482 4.99 33.25 7.58
CA LEU A 482 4.85 33.87 8.90
C LEU A 482 3.61 34.78 9.00
N LEU A 483 3.27 35.51 7.93
CA LEU A 483 2.06 36.31 7.86
C LEU A 483 0.82 35.41 7.92
N GLN A 484 0.81 34.27 7.22
CA GLN A 484 -0.27 33.29 7.31
C GLN A 484 -0.44 32.75 8.74
N GLN A 485 0.66 32.44 9.43
CA GLN A 485 0.60 32.07 10.86
C GLN A 485 0.04 33.21 11.71
N ALA A 486 0.44 34.46 11.44
CA ALA A 486 -0.04 35.61 12.16
C ALA A 486 -1.56 35.85 11.95
N MET A 487 -2.07 35.61 10.75
CA MET A 487 -3.49 35.77 10.41
C MET A 487 -4.42 34.81 11.14
N ARG A 488 -3.91 33.65 11.58
CA ARG A 488 -4.68 32.68 12.38
C ARG A 488 -4.88 33.13 13.82
N ASN A 489 -4.05 34.05 14.29
CA ASN A 489 -4.07 34.48 15.69
C ASN A 489 -5.01 35.68 15.88
N PRO A 490 -6.10 35.55 16.65
CA PRO A 490 -7.01 36.67 16.93
C PRO A 490 -6.35 37.80 17.73
N GLU A 491 -5.22 37.53 18.40
CA GLU A 491 -4.51 38.54 19.17
C GLU A 491 -3.70 39.52 18.30
N ILE A 492 -3.51 39.24 17.02
CA ILE A 492 -2.77 40.12 16.11
C ILE A 492 -3.76 41.04 15.38
N GLY A 493 -3.63 42.35 15.64
CA GLY A 493 -4.53 43.35 15.07
C GLY A 493 -4.47 43.43 13.54
N VAL A 494 -5.64 43.54 12.90
CA VAL A 494 -5.77 43.54 11.43
C VAL A 494 -4.99 44.67 10.76
N GLY A 495 -4.96 45.85 11.37
CA GLY A 495 -4.16 46.96 10.85
C GLY A 495 -2.65 46.67 10.84
N HIS A 496 -2.15 45.77 11.70
CA HIS A 496 -0.77 45.31 11.63
C HIS A 496 -0.59 44.29 10.50
N LEU A 497 -1.50 43.31 10.37
CA LEU A 497 -1.47 42.32 9.28
C LEU A 497 -1.50 42.99 7.89
N GLU A 498 -2.30 44.03 7.73
CA GLU A 498 -2.40 44.78 6.47
C GLU A 498 -1.12 45.53 6.11
N LYS A 499 -0.57 46.29 7.05
CA LYS A 499 0.73 46.95 6.86
C LYS A 499 1.83 45.94 6.55
N TRP A 500 1.82 44.80 7.23
CA TRP A 500 2.77 43.74 6.98
C TRP A 500 2.63 43.20 5.55
N ALA A 501 1.42 42.87 5.11
CA ALA A 501 1.19 42.43 3.75
C ALA A 501 1.57 43.46 2.69
N GLU A 502 1.29 44.75 2.90
CA GLU A 502 1.75 45.84 2.03
C GLU A 502 3.28 45.82 1.88
N MET A 503 4.01 45.70 2.99
CA MET A 503 5.48 45.56 2.96
C MET A 503 5.91 44.29 2.21
N MET A 504 5.22 43.15 2.41
CA MET A 504 5.53 41.90 1.71
C MET A 504 5.35 42.03 0.19
N GLN A 505 4.29 42.71 -0.27
CA GLN A 505 4.07 42.94 -1.70
C GLN A 505 5.20 43.77 -2.32
N VAL A 506 5.67 44.81 -1.63
CA VAL A 506 6.79 45.64 -2.12
C VAL A 506 8.08 44.81 -2.16
N LEU A 507 8.38 44.03 -1.12
CA LEU A 507 9.56 43.14 -1.11
C LEU A 507 9.48 42.05 -2.20
N LYS A 508 8.28 41.55 -2.50
CA LYS A 508 8.01 40.59 -3.58
C LYS A 508 8.28 41.22 -4.95
N ASP A 509 7.86 42.46 -5.17
CA ASP A 509 8.19 43.19 -6.41
C ASP A 509 9.70 43.45 -6.53
N ILE A 510 10.35 43.86 -5.44
CA ILE A 510 11.81 44.10 -5.44
C ILE A 510 12.57 42.81 -5.78
N SER A 511 12.22 41.69 -5.17
CA SER A 511 12.89 40.39 -5.43
C SER A 511 12.56 39.78 -6.79
N GLY A 512 11.30 39.92 -7.25
CA GLY A 512 10.80 39.28 -8.46
C GLY A 512 11.13 40.04 -9.74
N ASN A 513 11.18 41.37 -9.67
CA ASN A 513 11.29 42.23 -10.87
C ASN A 513 12.54 43.11 -10.84
N ARG A 514 12.76 43.89 -9.77
CA ARG A 514 13.76 44.98 -9.76
C ARG A 514 15.19 44.52 -9.57
N MET A 515 15.47 43.68 -8.56
CA MET A 515 16.81 43.10 -8.37
C MET A 515 17.27 42.25 -9.59
N PRO A 516 16.40 41.42 -10.20
CA PRO A 516 16.72 40.75 -11.46
C PRO A 516 17.03 41.73 -12.61
N SER A 517 16.28 42.84 -12.73
CA SER A 517 16.51 43.88 -13.73
C SER A 517 17.90 44.51 -13.59
N VAL A 518 18.31 44.92 -12.38
CA VAL A 518 19.67 45.44 -12.11
C VAL A 518 20.74 44.44 -12.56
N ALA A 519 20.55 43.16 -12.24
CA ALA A 519 21.48 42.12 -12.63
C ALA A 519 21.51 41.84 -14.15
N ASP A 520 20.39 42.04 -14.84
CA ASP A 520 20.28 41.92 -16.29
C ASP A 520 20.93 43.13 -17.00
N LEU A 521 20.74 44.34 -16.48
CA LEU A 521 21.39 45.57 -16.97
C LEU A 521 22.92 45.48 -16.83
N LEU A 522 23.44 45.05 -15.68
CA LEU A 522 24.87 44.81 -15.49
C LEU A 522 25.40 43.75 -16.47
N LYS A 523 24.66 42.64 -16.64
CA LYS A 523 25.03 41.59 -17.61
C LYS A 523 25.01 42.10 -19.06
N GLN A 524 24.07 42.99 -19.41
CA GLN A 524 24.02 43.64 -20.72
C GLN A 524 25.22 44.58 -20.89
N GLY A 525 25.56 45.38 -19.87
CA GLY A 525 26.74 46.24 -19.84
C GLY A 525 28.04 45.46 -20.09
N ALA A 526 28.21 44.30 -19.46
CA ALA A 526 29.39 43.44 -19.69
C ALA A 526 29.47 42.86 -21.12
N ASN A 527 28.35 42.72 -21.82
CA ASN A 527 28.26 42.11 -23.16
C ASN A 527 28.18 43.14 -24.31
N ALA A 528 27.81 44.39 -24.04
CA ALA A 528 27.67 45.47 -25.02
C ALA A 528 28.85 45.58 -26.03
N PRO A 529 30.12 45.54 -25.62
CA PRO A 529 31.24 45.60 -26.56
C PRO A 529 31.47 44.32 -27.40
N LYS A 530 31.08 43.14 -26.91
CA LYS A 530 31.10 41.89 -27.73
C LYS A 530 30.08 41.98 -28.87
N LEU A 531 28.92 42.61 -28.62
CA LEU A 531 27.88 42.88 -29.62
C LEU A 531 28.31 43.96 -30.63
N ALA A 532 29.00 45.01 -30.18
CA ALA A 532 29.55 46.05 -31.05
C ALA A 532 30.63 45.52 -32.01
N GLN A 533 31.54 44.65 -31.54
CA GLN A 533 32.57 44.02 -32.37
C GLN A 533 31.98 43.05 -33.42
N ASN A 534 30.93 42.31 -33.09
CA ASN A 534 30.24 41.43 -34.05
C ASN A 534 29.50 42.19 -35.16
N THR A 535 29.15 43.46 -34.92
CA THR A 535 28.47 44.31 -35.90
C THR A 535 29.46 44.93 -36.92
N GLN A 536 30.75 45.06 -36.56
CA GLN A 536 31.80 45.56 -37.46
C GLN A 536 32.39 44.50 -38.39
N SER A 537 32.27 43.20 -38.08
CA SER A 537 32.83 42.11 -38.90
C SER A 537 32.05 41.78 -40.19
N ASN A 538 30.94 42.46 -40.49
CA ASN A 538 30.07 42.15 -41.64
C ASN A 538 29.99 43.26 -42.72
N LYS A 539 31.02 44.10 -42.85
CA LYS A 539 31.16 45.03 -43.99
C LYS A 539 32.47 44.79 -44.76
N ALA A 540 32.43 43.90 -45.74
CA ALA A 540 33.34 43.92 -46.88
C ALA A 540 32.59 44.42 -48.13
N PRO A 541 33.14 45.33 -48.95
CA PRO A 541 32.47 45.86 -50.12
C PRO A 541 32.75 44.96 -51.33
N ASN A 542 31.70 44.54 -52.05
CA ASN A 542 31.86 44.04 -53.41
C ASN A 542 31.25 45.03 -54.38
N ALA A 543 32.10 45.60 -55.24
CA ALA A 543 31.73 46.51 -56.31
C ALA A 543 31.98 45.83 -57.67
N GLY A 544 30.94 45.84 -58.51
CA GLY A 544 31.05 45.76 -59.98
C GLY A 544 30.60 44.45 -60.63
N GLN A 545 29.41 44.43 -61.25
CA GLN A 545 29.23 44.67 -62.70
C GLN A 545 27.81 44.30 -63.21
N ASN A 546 27.21 45.27 -63.90
CA ASN A 546 26.44 45.20 -65.15
C ASN A 546 25.09 44.44 -65.29
N ARG A 547 24.09 45.29 -65.60
CA ARG A 547 23.14 45.26 -66.76
C ARG A 547 21.91 44.34 -66.74
N ALA A 548 20.76 45.02 -66.89
CA ALA A 548 19.63 44.73 -67.78
C ALA A 548 18.74 43.49 -67.56
N ASN A 549 17.43 43.80 -67.45
CA ASN A 549 16.25 43.16 -68.05
C ASN A 549 16.13 41.62 -68.19
N ILE A 550 15.04 41.12 -67.60
CA ILE A 550 13.95 40.31 -68.21
C ILE A 550 14.35 39.04 -68.98
N SER A 551 14.01 37.87 -68.44
CA SER A 551 12.87 37.00 -68.81
C SER A 551 13.12 35.58 -68.31
N GLY A 552 12.09 34.94 -67.76
CA GLY A 552 12.20 33.61 -67.17
C GLY A 552 12.15 32.45 -68.18
N SER A 553 12.48 31.26 -67.67
CA SER A 553 11.77 29.98 -67.92
C SER A 553 12.56 28.81 -67.31
N GLU A 554 11.85 27.98 -66.53
CA GLU A 554 11.91 26.52 -66.43
C GLU A 554 13.15 25.75 -65.88
N GLN A 555 12.85 24.99 -64.82
CA GLN A 555 13.12 23.57 -64.52
C GLN A 555 14.48 22.88 -64.86
N LYS A 556 15.10 22.40 -63.75
CA LYS A 556 15.48 21.00 -63.38
C LYS A 556 16.80 20.35 -63.84
N GLN A 557 17.31 19.55 -62.88
CA GLN A 557 18.37 18.50 -62.86
C GLN A 557 19.82 19.00 -62.80
N GLY A 558 20.74 18.48 -61.97
CA GLY A 558 20.73 17.38 -60.99
C GLY A 558 22.18 17.04 -60.58
N ASP A 559 22.33 16.61 -59.32
CA ASP A 559 23.43 15.87 -58.65
C ASP A 559 24.82 16.46 -58.33
N GLY A 560 25.23 16.24 -57.07
CA GLY A 560 26.56 16.50 -56.50
C GLY A 560 26.62 16.51 -54.96
N GLU A 561 26.40 15.35 -54.33
CA GLU A 561 26.91 14.82 -53.03
C GLU A 561 27.69 15.72 -52.01
N GLN A 562 27.21 15.81 -50.75
CA GLN A 562 27.79 15.20 -49.51
C GLN A 562 27.26 15.81 -48.18
N LYS A 563 26.98 14.92 -47.21
CA LYS A 563 26.40 15.04 -45.84
C LYS A 563 27.33 15.76 -44.80
N PRO A 564 26.85 16.23 -43.62
CA PRO A 564 26.49 15.37 -42.46
C PRO A 564 25.40 15.98 -41.50
N PRO A 565 25.21 15.48 -40.25
CA PRO A 565 24.33 14.37 -39.87
C PRO A 565 23.05 14.81 -39.11
N THR A 566 22.15 13.84 -38.99
CA THR A 566 20.83 13.79 -38.33
C THR A 566 20.84 14.07 -36.82
N ALA A 567 19.82 14.80 -36.35
CA ALA A 567 19.28 14.73 -34.99
C ALA A 567 17.79 14.36 -35.05
N VAL A 568 17.39 13.56 -34.06
CA VAL A 568 16.21 12.70 -33.89
C VAL A 568 14.92 13.51 -33.68
N PRO A 569 13.72 13.04 -34.12
CA PRO A 569 12.47 13.77 -33.90
C PRO A 569 11.83 13.44 -32.55
N THR A 570 11.17 14.42 -31.94
CA THR A 570 10.18 14.18 -30.87
C THR A 570 8.87 14.84 -31.27
N ILE A 571 7.82 14.01 -31.32
CA ILE A 571 6.42 14.34 -31.58
C ILE A 571 5.79 14.79 -30.26
N SER A 572 4.96 15.83 -30.32
CA SER A 572 3.88 16.02 -29.35
C SER A 572 2.66 16.59 -30.06
N ASP A 573 1.67 15.71 -30.20
CA ASP A 573 0.29 15.97 -30.58
C ASP A 573 -0.35 17.03 -29.67
N VAL A 574 -1.09 17.96 -30.27
CA VAL A 574 -2.08 18.77 -29.54
C VAL A 574 -3.34 18.78 -30.40
N GLU A 575 -4.36 18.09 -29.89
CA GLU A 575 -5.71 18.03 -30.44
C GLU A 575 -6.33 19.42 -30.55
N SER A 576 -6.89 19.67 -31.73
CA SER A 576 -7.66 20.87 -32.07
C SER A 576 -9.10 20.75 -31.59
N THR A 577 -9.52 21.61 -30.67
CA THR A 577 -10.94 21.87 -30.40
C THR A 577 -11.43 23.08 -31.21
N HIS A 578 -12.47 22.81 -32.00
CA HIS A 578 -13.25 23.74 -32.80
C HIS A 578 -14.03 24.71 -31.91
N ASN A 579 -13.85 26.03 -32.08
CA ASN A 579 -14.99 26.95 -32.07
C ASN A 579 -14.64 28.28 -32.77
N GLN A 580 -15.54 28.70 -33.67
CA GLN A 580 -15.47 29.95 -34.42
C GLN A 580 -15.98 31.12 -33.56
N PRO A 581 -15.38 32.33 -33.64
CA PRO A 581 -15.99 33.55 -33.11
C PRO A 581 -16.82 34.28 -34.18
N GLU A 582 -18.01 34.73 -33.82
CA GLU A 582 -18.77 35.77 -34.54
C GLU A 582 -18.37 37.19 -34.07
N PRO A 583 -18.59 38.25 -34.87
CA PRO A 583 -17.93 39.55 -34.74
C PRO A 583 -18.71 40.59 -33.91
N GLU A 584 -18.01 41.43 -33.13
CA GLU A 584 -18.57 42.65 -32.52
C GLU A 584 -18.27 43.91 -33.36
N GLU A 585 -19.28 44.79 -33.47
CA GLU A 585 -19.22 46.10 -34.11
C GLU A 585 -18.67 47.22 -33.19
N PRO A 586 -18.11 48.32 -33.73
CA PRO A 586 -17.42 49.36 -32.95
C PRO A 586 -18.32 50.54 -32.55
N LYS A 587 -18.06 51.17 -31.39
CA LYS A 587 -18.59 52.50 -31.01
C LYS A 587 -17.49 53.49 -30.60
N GLU A 588 -17.71 54.74 -31.02
CA GLU A 588 -16.84 55.93 -30.97
C GLU A 588 -16.75 56.65 -29.60
N PRO A 589 -15.78 57.56 -29.39
CA PRO A 589 -15.37 58.09 -28.09
C PRO A 589 -15.98 59.47 -27.73
N SER A 590 -15.97 59.83 -26.44
CA SER A 590 -16.18 61.23 -26.00
C SER A 590 -15.23 61.63 -24.85
N GLN A 591 -14.83 62.89 -24.85
CA GLN A 591 -13.77 63.51 -24.03
C GLN A 591 -14.32 64.34 -22.86
N GLY A 592 -13.56 64.42 -21.75
CA GLY A 592 -13.67 65.45 -20.69
C GLY A 592 -12.58 65.36 -19.61
N LYS A 593 -11.84 66.46 -19.37
CA LYS A 593 -10.60 66.66 -18.54
C LYS A 593 -10.89 67.01 -17.05
N PRO A 594 -9.90 67.33 -16.17
CA PRO A 594 -8.67 66.62 -15.74
C PRO A 594 -8.61 66.43 -14.19
N LYS A 595 -7.86 65.43 -13.67
CA LYS A 595 -7.45 65.34 -12.24
C LYS A 595 -6.00 64.81 -12.10
N SER A 596 -5.39 65.18 -10.97
CA SER A 596 -4.03 65.02 -10.41
C SER A 596 -3.37 63.63 -10.56
N PRO A 597 -2.04 63.49 -10.33
CA PRO A 597 -1.22 62.44 -10.93
C PRO A 597 -1.58 61.06 -10.36
N ARG A 598 -1.94 60.15 -11.25
CA ARG A 598 -2.14 58.72 -10.95
C ARG A 598 -0.91 57.94 -11.42
N LEU A 599 -0.40 57.08 -10.56
CA LEU A 599 0.30 55.86 -10.93
C LEU A 599 -0.66 55.05 -11.84
N THR A 600 -0.23 54.76 -13.06
CA THR A 600 -1.01 54.00 -14.03
C THR A 600 -0.89 52.51 -13.78
N LEU A 601 -1.98 51.78 -14.01
CA LEU A 601 -2.03 50.31 -14.04
C LEU A 601 -1.18 49.74 -15.19
N PRO A 602 -0.65 48.51 -15.03
CA PRO A 602 0.12 47.82 -16.05
C PRO A 602 -0.76 47.50 -17.25
N VAL A 603 -0.20 47.67 -18.45
CA VAL A 603 -0.80 47.22 -19.70
C VAL A 603 -0.69 45.70 -19.75
N THR A 604 -1.82 45.00 -19.77
CA THR A 604 -1.90 43.59 -20.13
C THR A 604 -1.49 43.41 -21.59
N GLN A 605 -0.22 43.12 -21.82
CA GLN A 605 0.17 42.37 -23.01
C GLN A 605 0.00 40.89 -22.71
N LEU A 606 -0.86 40.23 -23.49
CA LEU A 606 -0.83 38.79 -23.70
C LEU A 606 0.64 38.36 -23.88
N ALA A 607 1.05 37.32 -23.15
CA ALA A 607 2.32 36.63 -23.30
C ALA A 607 2.41 35.99 -24.70
N GLY A 608 2.70 36.80 -25.71
CA GLY A 608 3.35 36.34 -26.92
C GLY A 608 4.84 36.30 -26.67
N ASN A 609 5.51 35.25 -27.14
CA ASN A 609 6.98 35.08 -27.21
C ASN A 609 7.64 36.18 -28.06
N GLY A 610 7.52 37.44 -27.63
CA GLY A 610 8.21 38.58 -28.17
C GLY A 610 9.60 38.62 -27.60
N LYS A 611 10.56 38.02 -28.31
CA LYS A 611 11.97 38.44 -28.21
C LYS A 611 11.97 39.96 -28.22
N SER A 612 12.39 40.58 -27.11
CA SER A 612 12.75 41.98 -27.09
C SER A 612 13.73 42.20 -28.24
N LYS A 613 13.29 42.95 -29.27
CA LYS A 613 14.23 43.42 -30.29
C LYS A 613 15.26 44.26 -29.54
N PRO A 614 16.57 43.95 -29.64
CA PRO A 614 17.59 44.72 -28.97
C PRO A 614 17.49 46.17 -29.46
N LYS A 615 17.31 47.12 -28.54
CA LYS A 615 17.56 48.53 -28.85
C LYS A 615 19.01 48.66 -29.35
N PRO A 616 19.29 49.54 -30.32
CA PRO A 616 20.63 49.66 -30.88
C PRO A 616 21.62 50.08 -29.80
N ASN A 617 22.65 49.25 -29.61
CA ASN A 617 23.86 49.40 -28.78
C ASN A 617 23.95 50.70 -27.96
N ALA A 618 23.40 50.66 -26.74
CA ALA A 618 23.81 51.62 -25.72
C ALA A 618 25.22 51.24 -25.23
N PRO A 619 26.13 52.20 -25.02
CA PRO A 619 27.38 52.05 -24.27
C PRO A 619 27.24 51.16 -23.02
N ALA A 620 28.29 50.41 -22.69
CA ALA A 620 28.36 49.70 -21.42
C ALA A 620 28.17 50.66 -20.22
N ALA A 621 28.62 51.91 -20.36
CA ALA A 621 28.41 52.99 -19.39
C ALA A 621 26.92 53.27 -19.13
N ASP A 622 26.10 53.42 -20.17
CA ASP A 622 24.67 53.71 -20.04
C ASP A 622 23.90 52.59 -19.32
N GLN A 623 24.28 51.33 -19.57
CA GLN A 623 23.65 50.16 -18.91
C GLN A 623 24.03 50.07 -17.43
N VAL A 624 25.29 50.37 -17.08
CA VAL A 624 25.75 50.42 -15.69
C VAL A 624 25.15 51.63 -14.97
N GLU A 625 24.98 52.77 -15.64
CA GLU A 625 24.31 53.95 -15.11
C GLU A 625 22.83 53.68 -14.80
N GLU A 626 22.11 53.05 -15.73
CA GLU A 626 20.71 52.65 -15.54
C GLU A 626 20.58 51.64 -14.39
N ALA A 627 21.48 50.65 -14.30
CA ALA A 627 21.53 49.70 -13.20
C ALA A 627 21.74 50.37 -11.83
N VAL A 628 22.71 51.30 -11.73
CA VAL A 628 22.97 52.04 -10.48
C VAL A 628 21.79 52.90 -10.07
N ARG A 629 21.07 53.50 -11.03
CA ARG A 629 19.88 54.29 -10.76
C ARG A 629 18.73 53.44 -10.24
N GLU A 630 18.43 52.33 -10.92
CA GLU A 630 17.40 51.38 -10.48
C GLU A 630 17.74 50.81 -9.08
N GLN A 631 19.03 50.56 -8.83
CA GLN A 631 19.53 50.11 -7.53
C GLN A 631 19.43 51.19 -6.43
N GLN A 632 19.60 52.46 -6.77
CA GLN A 632 19.39 53.54 -5.81
C GLN A 632 17.91 53.64 -5.42
N ASP A 633 17.01 53.54 -6.40
CA ASP A 633 15.57 53.60 -6.17
C ASP A 633 15.08 52.40 -5.33
N LEU A 634 15.64 51.20 -5.52
CA LEU A 634 15.25 50.02 -4.73
C LEU A 634 15.78 50.07 -3.30
N LEU A 635 16.99 50.60 -3.08
CA LEU A 635 17.52 50.83 -1.73
C LEU A 635 16.69 51.84 -0.94
N ALA A 636 16.19 52.89 -1.59
CA ALA A 636 15.31 53.87 -0.96
C ALA A 636 13.97 53.27 -0.51
N GLU A 637 13.38 52.39 -1.31
CA GLU A 637 12.17 51.65 -0.92
C GLU A 637 12.45 50.64 0.20
N PHE A 638 13.59 49.95 0.15
CA PHE A 638 14.04 49.07 1.23
C PHE A 638 14.19 49.79 2.57
N GLU A 639 14.76 51.00 2.57
CA GLU A 639 14.93 51.82 3.77
C GLU A 639 13.57 52.20 4.35
N LYS A 640 12.63 52.61 3.49
CA LYS A 640 11.26 52.90 3.90
C LYS A 640 10.56 51.68 4.52
N ILE A 641 10.69 50.51 3.90
CA ILE A 641 10.12 49.25 4.44
C ILE A 641 10.77 48.89 5.77
N ALA A 642 12.09 49.06 5.91
CA ALA A 642 12.80 48.77 7.16
C ALA A 642 12.27 49.63 8.32
N ASP A 643 12.00 50.92 8.07
CA ASP A 643 11.42 51.83 9.06
C ASP A 643 9.96 51.47 9.39
N GLU A 644 9.14 51.17 8.38
CA GLU A 644 7.75 50.72 8.57
C GLU A 644 7.69 49.40 9.36
N LEU A 645 8.62 48.48 9.11
CA LEU A 645 8.74 47.20 9.80
C LEU A 645 9.18 47.38 11.26
N ASN A 646 10.10 48.32 11.54
CA ASN A 646 10.47 48.69 12.90
C ASN A 646 9.26 49.25 13.67
N GLU A 647 8.49 50.15 13.07
CA GLU A 647 7.28 50.70 13.68
C GLU A 647 6.23 49.59 13.92
N LEU A 648 6.05 48.69 12.96
CA LEU A 648 5.12 47.56 13.08
C LEU A 648 5.51 46.62 14.22
N LEU A 649 6.78 46.21 14.32
CA LEU A 649 7.28 45.36 15.40
C LEU A 649 7.12 46.03 16.76
N ALA A 650 7.47 47.32 16.87
CA ALA A 650 7.30 48.07 18.11
C ALA A 650 5.83 48.16 18.53
N ASN A 651 4.90 48.34 17.58
CA ASN A 651 3.47 48.36 17.87
C ASN A 651 2.92 46.97 18.22
N LEU A 652 3.38 45.91 17.57
CA LEU A 652 2.99 44.53 17.91
C LEU A 652 3.43 44.18 19.33
N GLU A 653 4.72 44.33 19.65
CA GLU A 653 5.26 44.10 21.00
C GLU A 653 4.49 44.93 22.05
N GLY A 654 4.28 46.23 21.80
CA GLY A 654 3.52 47.09 22.70
C GLY A 654 2.06 46.62 22.89
N SER A 655 1.37 46.28 21.80
CA SER A 655 -0.02 45.81 21.85
C SER A 655 -0.16 44.46 22.56
N THR A 656 0.81 43.56 22.41
CA THR A 656 0.84 42.28 23.15
C THR A 656 1.00 42.52 24.66
N LEU A 657 1.86 43.45 25.08
CA LEU A 657 2.02 43.82 26.49
C LEU A 657 0.73 44.39 27.10
N VAL A 658 0.06 45.30 26.38
CA VAL A 658 -1.24 45.85 26.77
C VAL A 658 -2.26 44.72 26.97
N LYS A 659 -2.37 43.81 26.01
CA LYS A 659 -3.34 42.71 26.04
C LYS A 659 -3.08 41.75 27.19
N ARG A 660 -1.82 41.39 27.45
CA ARG A 660 -1.44 40.55 28.59
C ARG A 660 -1.74 41.21 29.93
N LEU A 661 -1.56 42.53 30.06
CA LEU A 661 -2.01 43.27 31.26
C LEU A 661 -3.53 43.24 31.42
N LYS A 662 -4.29 43.43 30.33
CA LYS A 662 -5.76 43.31 30.36
C LYS A 662 -6.21 41.88 30.67
N ALA A 663 -5.50 40.87 30.19
CA ALA A 663 -5.76 39.48 30.52
C ALA A 663 -5.51 39.20 32.01
N ALA A 664 -4.39 39.70 32.56
CA ALA A 664 -4.11 39.64 33.99
C ALA A 664 -5.20 40.34 34.82
N SER A 665 -5.68 41.50 34.37
CA SER A 665 -6.83 42.19 34.97
C SER A 665 -8.09 41.31 34.97
N ARG A 666 -8.46 40.73 33.82
CA ARG A 666 -9.63 39.83 33.72
C ARG A 666 -9.52 38.60 34.61
N LYS A 667 -8.33 38.02 34.77
CA LYS A 667 -8.10 36.92 35.73
C LYS A 667 -8.45 37.36 37.16
N GLN A 668 -8.01 38.55 37.56
CA GLN A 668 -8.35 39.12 38.87
C GLN A 668 -9.86 39.38 39.02
N GLN A 669 -10.53 39.87 37.97
CA GLN A 669 -11.97 40.02 37.96
C GLN A 669 -12.71 38.67 38.11
N GLN A 670 -12.23 37.63 37.43
CA GLN A 670 -12.77 36.28 37.56
C GLN A 670 -12.58 35.75 38.98
N VAL A 671 -11.40 35.93 39.58
CA VAL A 671 -11.13 35.55 40.97
C VAL A 671 -12.08 36.28 41.92
N SER A 672 -12.25 37.60 41.77
CA SER A 672 -13.24 38.37 42.54
C SER A 672 -14.66 37.81 42.40
N SER A 673 -15.12 37.56 41.17
CA SER A 673 -16.48 37.05 40.92
C SER A 673 -16.71 35.66 41.51
N LYS A 674 -15.74 34.75 41.38
CA LYS A 674 -15.78 33.40 41.97
C LYS A 674 -15.72 33.46 43.49
N LEU A 675 -14.92 34.37 44.05
CA LEU A 675 -14.90 34.59 45.49
C LEU A 675 -16.24 35.11 46.01
N ALA A 676 -16.85 36.05 45.30
CA ALA A 676 -18.16 36.60 45.66
C ALA A 676 -19.24 35.50 45.68
N SER A 677 -19.29 34.63 44.66
CA SER A 677 -20.25 33.52 44.62
C SER A 677 -19.99 32.49 45.73
N VAL A 678 -18.72 32.14 45.97
CA VAL A 678 -18.34 31.18 47.02
C VAL A 678 -18.66 31.74 48.42
N VAL A 679 -18.47 33.03 48.65
CA VAL A 679 -18.79 33.70 49.93
C VAL A 679 -20.30 33.80 50.14
N GLU A 680 -21.08 34.07 49.09
CA GLU A 680 -22.55 34.06 49.14
C GLU A 680 -23.08 32.67 49.53
N ASP A 681 -22.54 31.61 48.92
CA ASP A 681 -22.90 30.22 49.20
C ASP A 681 -22.36 29.69 50.55
N ALA A 682 -21.37 30.38 51.15
CA ALA A 682 -20.79 30.00 52.45
C ALA A 682 -21.67 30.40 53.65
N PHE A 683 -22.61 31.35 53.49
CA PHE A 683 -23.50 31.77 54.57
C PHE A 683 -24.53 30.68 54.90
N GLY A 684 -24.31 29.97 56.01
CA GLY A 684 -25.20 28.90 56.49
C GLY A 684 -24.88 27.49 55.96
N ALA A 685 -23.72 27.32 55.32
CA ALA A 685 -23.30 26.08 54.68
C ALA A 685 -23.03 24.91 55.65
N SER A 686 -23.37 23.70 55.19
CA SER A 686 -23.10 22.42 55.88
C SER A 686 -21.60 22.04 55.84
N ASP A 687 -21.14 21.15 56.72
CA ASP A 687 -19.71 20.77 56.80
C ASP A 687 -19.17 20.11 55.51
N ARG A 688 -20.02 19.50 54.68
CA ARG A 688 -19.64 18.99 53.35
C ARG A 688 -19.35 20.14 52.37
N GLN A 689 -20.19 21.16 52.36
CA GLN A 689 -20.03 22.34 51.52
C GLN A 689 -18.78 23.15 51.92
N LYS A 690 -18.42 23.18 53.21
CA LYS A 690 -17.15 23.78 53.66
C LYS A 690 -15.91 23.06 53.10
N GLY A 691 -16.00 21.75 52.85
CA GLY A 691 -14.92 20.96 52.23
C GLY A 691 -14.72 21.30 50.75
N GLU A 692 -15.82 21.38 50.00
CA GLU A 692 -15.82 21.80 48.58
C GLU A 692 -15.33 23.27 48.45
N GLN A 693 -15.78 24.17 49.32
CA GLN A 693 -15.32 25.57 49.36
C GLN A 693 -13.83 25.69 49.65
N SER A 694 -13.28 24.86 50.56
CA SER A 694 -11.84 24.85 50.84
C SER A 694 -11.00 24.43 49.64
N GLN A 695 -11.51 23.55 48.77
CA GLN A 695 -10.85 23.18 47.52
C GLN A 695 -10.87 24.34 46.53
N THR A 696 -12.01 25.03 46.38
CA THR A 696 -12.11 26.21 45.52
C THR A 696 -11.17 27.34 45.95
N PHE A 697 -11.00 27.60 47.25
CA PHE A 697 -10.00 28.57 47.73
C PHE A 697 -8.56 28.14 47.43
N GLN A 698 -8.28 26.83 47.40
CA GLN A 698 -6.97 26.32 47.04
C GLN A 698 -6.69 26.52 45.54
N GLU A 699 -7.67 26.22 44.69
CA GLU A 699 -7.59 26.48 43.25
C GLU A 699 -7.38 27.97 42.95
N LEU A 700 -8.16 28.85 43.60
CA LEU A 700 -8.02 30.31 43.42
C LEU A 700 -6.65 30.82 43.91
N ALA A 701 -6.11 30.27 45.00
CA ALA A 701 -4.77 30.63 45.46
C ALA A 701 -3.66 30.18 44.48
N GLU A 702 -3.83 29.04 43.82
CA GLU A 702 -2.94 28.60 42.74
C GLU A 702 -3.03 29.51 41.52
N VAL A 703 -4.24 29.97 41.17
CA VAL A 703 -4.46 30.98 40.12
C VAL A 703 -3.75 32.29 40.46
N GLU A 704 -3.82 32.76 41.71
CA GLU A 704 -3.13 33.98 42.15
C GLU A 704 -1.60 33.85 42.13
N SER A 705 -1.08 32.69 42.55
CA SER A 705 0.35 32.40 42.47
C SER A 705 0.85 32.45 41.01
N LYS A 706 0.12 31.80 40.09
CA LYS A 706 0.40 31.89 38.64
C LYS A 706 0.25 33.32 38.12
N GLY A 707 -0.80 34.04 38.54
CA GLY A 707 -1.03 35.44 38.15
C GLY A 707 0.10 36.38 38.57
N SER A 708 0.65 36.21 39.78
CA SER A 708 1.84 36.96 40.23
C SER A 708 3.05 36.70 39.35
N GLN A 709 3.27 35.45 38.95
CA GLN A 709 4.35 35.08 38.05
C GLN A 709 4.14 35.63 36.64
N ASP A 710 2.93 35.55 36.10
CA ASP A 710 2.55 36.14 34.81
C ASP A 710 2.83 37.64 34.78
N VAL A 711 2.41 38.38 35.82
CA VAL A 711 2.66 39.83 35.93
C VAL A 711 4.14 40.13 36.07
N SER A 712 4.91 39.30 36.78
CA SER A 712 6.37 39.42 36.82
C SER A 712 7.00 39.29 35.43
N HIS A 713 6.57 38.31 34.63
CA HIS A 713 7.06 38.15 33.26
C HIS A 713 6.67 39.35 32.39
N ILE A 714 5.45 39.88 32.53
CA ILE A 714 5.02 41.10 31.83
C ILE A 714 5.92 42.29 32.19
N MET A 715 6.30 42.45 33.46
CA MET A 715 7.21 43.52 33.89
C MET A 715 8.61 43.37 33.30
N ASP A 716 9.15 42.15 33.24
CA ASP A 716 10.45 41.87 32.62
C ASP A 716 10.42 42.15 31.10
N ASP A 717 9.37 41.69 30.42
CA ASP A 717 9.15 41.95 29.00
C ASP A 717 8.99 43.45 28.72
N MET A 718 8.28 44.17 29.60
CA MET A 718 8.09 45.62 29.51
C MET A 718 9.40 46.39 29.70
N ALA A 719 10.27 45.94 30.62
CA ALA A 719 11.59 46.50 30.81
C ALA A 719 12.45 46.31 29.55
N ALA A 720 12.49 45.09 29.01
CA ALA A 720 13.21 44.75 27.79
C ALA A 720 12.67 45.51 26.56
N TYR A 721 11.36 45.72 26.48
CA TYR A 721 10.73 46.54 25.45
C TYR A 721 11.13 48.01 25.57
N TYR A 722 11.11 48.58 26.78
CA TYR A 722 11.52 49.96 27.01
C TYR A 722 12.99 50.20 26.65
N ASP A 723 13.89 49.27 26.99
CA ASP A 723 15.32 49.41 26.66
C ASP A 723 15.57 49.51 25.15
N ARG A 724 14.74 48.84 24.34
CA ARG A 724 14.80 48.85 22.87
C ARG A 724 14.08 50.05 22.25
N SER A 725 12.82 50.28 22.64
CA SER A 725 11.92 51.26 22.01
C SER A 725 12.05 52.67 22.59
N ARG A 726 12.50 52.80 23.85
CA ARG A 726 12.65 54.05 24.62
C ARG A 726 11.36 54.87 24.79
N TYR A 727 10.19 54.25 24.71
CA TYR A 727 8.93 54.93 24.97
C TYR A 727 8.73 55.25 26.46
N VAL A 728 8.72 56.54 26.80
CA VAL A 728 8.70 57.04 28.20
C VAL A 728 7.51 56.51 29.00
N ARG A 729 6.35 56.33 28.38
CA ARG A 729 5.13 55.87 29.05
C ARG A 729 5.22 54.44 29.60
N PHE A 730 5.91 53.53 28.89
CA PHE A 730 6.16 52.18 29.38
C PHE A 730 7.03 52.18 30.64
N LYS A 731 8.01 53.08 30.71
CA LYS A 731 8.79 53.27 31.93
C LYS A 731 7.93 53.78 33.08
N VAL A 732 7.04 54.74 32.85
CA VAL A 732 6.15 55.28 33.89
C VAL A 732 5.25 54.18 34.47
N VAL A 733 4.66 53.34 33.61
CA VAL A 733 3.84 52.21 34.07
C VAL A 733 4.68 51.18 34.81
N LEU A 734 5.86 50.82 34.30
CA LEU A 734 6.77 49.88 34.96
C LEU A 734 7.22 50.37 36.34
N ASP A 735 7.55 51.67 36.46
CA ASP A 735 7.92 52.29 37.73
C ASP A 735 6.72 52.26 38.71
N ASN A 736 5.50 52.56 38.24
CA ASN A 736 4.28 52.44 39.05
C ASN A 736 4.01 50.99 39.52
N MET A 737 4.24 49.99 38.66
CA MET A 737 4.08 48.56 39.01
C MET A 737 5.06 48.13 40.10
N ARG A 738 6.29 48.66 40.06
CA ARG A 738 7.33 48.42 41.08
C ARG A 738 7.00 49.15 42.38
N ASP A 739 6.56 50.40 42.31
CA ASP A 739 6.24 51.22 43.48
C ASP A 739 5.05 50.66 44.27
N LEU A 740 4.05 50.09 43.58
CA LEU A 740 2.90 49.43 44.20
C LEU A 740 3.15 47.95 44.55
N ASP A 741 4.32 47.40 44.24
CA ASP A 741 4.69 45.98 44.40
C ASP A 741 3.57 45.02 43.97
N VAL A 742 3.14 45.11 42.71
CA VAL A 742 2.04 44.29 42.19
C VAL A 742 2.27 42.78 42.38
N THR A 743 3.52 42.31 42.21
CA THR A 743 3.83 40.88 42.37
C THR A 743 3.71 40.43 43.82
N GLY A 744 4.16 41.25 44.77
CA GLY A 744 3.98 41.00 46.20
C GLY A 744 2.50 41.09 46.60
N GLY A 745 1.78 42.07 46.07
CA GLY A 745 0.34 42.26 46.28
C GLY A 745 -0.51 41.06 45.86
N LEU A 746 -0.26 40.50 44.68
CA LEU A 746 -0.96 39.30 44.20
C LEU A 746 -0.61 38.04 45.01
N ARG A 747 0.65 37.89 45.48
CA ARG A 747 1.01 36.80 46.39
C ARG A 747 0.32 36.92 47.74
N MET A 748 0.24 38.14 48.29
CA MET A 748 -0.49 38.40 49.53
C MET A 748 -1.98 38.08 49.36
N LEU A 749 -2.59 38.46 48.24
CA LEU A 749 -3.97 38.08 47.92
C LEU A 749 -4.15 36.56 47.93
N GLY A 750 -3.24 35.81 47.31
CA GLY A 750 -3.23 34.34 47.36
C GLY A 750 -3.20 33.75 48.78
N ASP A 751 -2.44 34.38 49.69
CA ASP A 751 -2.38 34.00 51.11
C ASP A 751 -3.62 34.42 51.92
N ASP A 752 -4.20 35.56 51.57
CA ASP A 752 -5.36 36.18 52.24
C ASP A 752 -6.67 35.51 51.86
N LEU A 753 -6.75 34.91 50.66
CA LEU A 753 -7.88 34.11 50.16
C LEU A 753 -8.40 33.08 51.17
N ARG A 754 -7.52 32.55 52.03
CA ARG A 754 -7.83 31.53 53.04
C ARG A 754 -8.14 32.10 54.42
N LYS A 755 -7.80 33.37 54.67
CA LYS A 755 -7.85 34.01 55.99
C LYS A 755 -8.94 35.07 56.07
N GLU A 756 -9.08 35.87 55.02
CA GLU A 756 -9.88 37.10 54.99
C GLU A 756 -10.66 37.20 53.67
N ASN A 757 -11.66 36.32 53.50
CA ASN A 757 -12.40 36.15 52.25
C ASN A 757 -13.05 37.45 51.74
N GLY A 758 -13.61 38.27 52.63
CA GLY A 758 -14.24 39.55 52.27
C GLY A 758 -13.24 40.65 51.88
N LEU A 759 -12.05 40.65 52.50
CA LEU A 759 -10.97 41.58 52.13
C LEU A 759 -10.35 41.18 50.78
N SER A 760 -10.26 39.87 50.52
CA SER A 760 -9.70 39.30 49.29
C SER A 760 -10.50 39.67 48.04
N ILE A 761 -11.84 39.78 48.14
CA ILE A 761 -12.69 40.27 47.04
C ILE A 761 -12.29 41.70 46.66
N ALA A 762 -12.20 42.60 47.64
CA ALA A 762 -11.84 44.00 47.40
C ALA A 762 -10.39 44.15 46.89
N GLN A 763 -9.46 43.31 47.36
CA GLN A 763 -8.09 43.27 46.86
C GLN A 763 -8.03 42.78 45.40
N ALA A 764 -8.79 41.74 45.03
CA ALA A 764 -8.86 41.24 43.66
C ALA A 764 -9.48 42.28 42.71
N GLU A 765 -10.54 42.98 43.13
CA GLU A 765 -11.11 44.11 42.37
C GLU A 765 -10.10 45.25 42.20
N PHE A 766 -9.40 45.62 43.27
CA PHE A 766 -8.36 46.65 43.21
C PHE A 766 -7.25 46.31 42.20
N TRP A 767 -6.74 45.08 42.22
CA TRP A 767 -5.72 44.64 41.27
C TRP A 767 -6.26 44.55 39.85
N SER A 768 -7.50 44.09 39.66
CA SER A 768 -8.19 44.10 38.38
C SER A 768 -8.23 45.51 37.78
N GLU A 769 -8.74 46.50 38.52
CA GLU A 769 -8.85 47.89 38.05
C GLU A 769 -7.48 48.53 37.82
N THR A 770 -6.52 48.27 38.69
CA THR A 770 -5.17 48.85 38.59
C THR A 770 -4.44 48.33 37.36
N LEU A 771 -4.50 47.02 37.11
CA LEU A 771 -3.91 46.39 35.92
C LEU A 771 -4.58 46.89 34.63
N ASP A 772 -5.91 47.05 34.61
CA ASP A 772 -6.60 47.56 33.43
C ASP A 772 -6.24 49.03 33.17
N ARG A 773 -6.21 49.87 34.20
CA ARG A 773 -5.78 51.28 34.07
C ARG A 773 -4.37 51.40 33.53
N TRP A 774 -3.42 50.59 34.04
CA TRP A 774 -2.07 50.56 33.49
C TRP A 774 -2.04 50.09 32.03
N ALA A 775 -2.89 49.15 31.64
CA ALA A 775 -3.02 48.76 30.26
C ALA A 775 -3.58 49.90 29.39
N GLU A 776 -4.59 50.63 29.86
CA GLU A 776 -5.17 51.79 29.17
C GLU A 776 -4.15 52.93 28.96
N ASP A 777 -3.32 53.21 29.97
CA ASP A 777 -2.23 54.20 29.87
C ASP A 777 -1.22 53.84 28.75
N LEU A 778 -1.10 52.56 28.41
CA LEU A 778 -0.24 52.06 27.33
C LEU A 778 -0.95 51.98 25.97
N VAL A 779 -2.29 51.87 25.94
CA VAL A 779 -3.11 51.88 24.72
C VAL A 779 -2.99 53.20 23.96
N GLU A 780 -2.78 54.34 24.61
CA GLU A 780 -2.61 55.63 23.92
C GLU A 780 -1.30 55.72 23.12
N VAL A 781 -0.32 54.88 23.47
CA VAL A 781 1.06 54.92 22.95
C VAL A 781 1.25 53.88 21.86
N CYS A 782 0.69 52.70 22.06
CA CYS A 782 0.53 51.72 21.01
C CYS A 782 -0.56 52.29 20.11
N LYS A 783 -0.26 52.68 18.87
CA LYS A 783 -1.33 52.97 17.90
C LYS A 783 -2.05 51.63 17.65
N CYS A 784 -2.93 51.20 18.55
CA CYS A 784 -3.71 49.98 18.47
C CYS A 784 -4.33 50.01 17.10
N GLY A 785 -3.81 49.17 16.19
CA GLY A 785 -3.97 49.32 14.75
C GLY A 785 -5.37 49.79 14.43
N GLN A 786 -5.53 51.10 14.24
CA GLN A 786 -6.82 51.66 13.86
C GLN A 786 -7.15 50.91 12.60
N CYS A 787 -8.23 50.12 12.63
CA CYS A 787 -8.74 49.46 11.44
C CYS A 787 -8.77 50.55 10.38
N PRO A 788 -7.96 50.45 9.31
CA PRO A 788 -8.04 51.44 8.26
C PRO A 788 -9.50 51.41 7.82
N GLY A 789 -10.20 52.53 8.04
CA GLY A 789 -11.54 52.68 7.53
C GLY A 789 -11.52 52.39 6.03
N CYS A 790 -12.66 51.99 5.47
CA CYS A 790 -12.75 51.55 4.07
C CYS A 790 -11.93 52.47 3.15
N LYS A 791 -10.89 51.94 2.50
CA LYS A 791 -10.04 52.69 1.55
C LYS A 791 -10.85 53.19 0.34
N SER A 792 -12.03 52.61 0.10
CA SER A 792 -12.94 52.98 -0.99
C SER A 792 -14.42 52.93 -0.56
N LYS A 793 -15.29 53.74 -1.20
CA LYS A 793 -16.75 53.70 -0.96
C LYS A 793 -17.33 52.40 -1.55
N GLY A 794 -18.05 51.61 -0.75
CA GLY A 794 -18.63 50.33 -1.15
C GLY A 794 -17.72 49.10 -0.99
N SER A 795 -16.59 49.21 -0.28
CA SER A 795 -15.78 48.04 0.12
C SER A 795 -15.92 47.79 1.62
N LEU A 796 -15.98 46.52 2.04
CA LEU A 796 -15.98 46.15 3.45
C LEU A 796 -14.63 46.50 4.11
N PRO A 797 -14.60 46.84 5.41
CA PRO A 797 -13.35 46.99 6.14
C PRO A 797 -12.52 45.69 6.14
N PRO A 798 -11.19 45.77 6.02
CA PRO A 798 -10.31 44.58 6.04
C PRO A 798 -10.50 43.68 7.26
N SER A 799 -10.89 44.24 8.41
CA SER A 799 -11.17 43.48 9.63
C SER A 799 -12.39 42.59 9.53
N ILE A 800 -13.42 43.02 8.79
CA ILE A 800 -14.61 42.22 8.53
C ILE A 800 -14.26 41.10 7.57
N VAL A 801 -13.48 41.39 6.52
CA VAL A 801 -13.09 40.38 5.54
C VAL A 801 -12.17 39.32 6.15
N LEU A 802 -11.20 39.70 6.98
CA LEU A 802 -10.34 38.74 7.69
C LEU A 802 -11.15 37.81 8.59
N GLU A 803 -12.14 38.35 9.31
CA GLU A 803 -13.03 37.52 10.14
C GLU A 803 -13.78 36.49 9.28
N VAL A 804 -14.35 36.92 8.14
CA VAL A 804 -15.05 36.01 7.23
C VAL A 804 -14.11 34.92 6.68
N LEU A 805 -12.85 35.25 6.39
CA LEU A 805 -11.85 34.25 5.98
C LEU A 805 -11.51 33.27 7.10
N GLN A 806 -11.37 33.74 8.35
CA GLN A 806 -11.13 32.87 9.50
C GLN A 806 -12.33 31.98 9.81
N ILE A 807 -13.56 32.48 9.63
CA ILE A 807 -14.79 31.68 9.74
C ILE A 807 -14.80 30.61 8.64
N LEU A 808 -14.46 30.97 7.40
CA LEU A 808 -14.37 30.03 6.30
C LEU A 808 -13.30 28.94 6.53
N GLU A 809 -12.11 29.30 7.01
CA GLU A 809 -11.07 28.32 7.38
C GLU A 809 -11.57 27.42 8.53
N GLY A 810 -12.24 28.00 9.53
CA GLY A 810 -12.88 27.27 10.61
C GLY A 810 -13.93 26.27 10.12
N GLU A 811 -14.80 26.67 9.20
CA GLU A 811 -15.85 25.81 8.63
C GLU A 811 -15.26 24.68 7.78
N VAL A 812 -14.22 24.96 6.99
CA VAL A 812 -13.49 23.94 6.24
C VAL A 812 -12.85 22.92 7.18
N ASN A 813 -12.19 23.39 8.25
CA ASN A 813 -11.57 22.51 9.24
C ASN A 813 -12.61 21.67 9.99
N LEU A 814 -13.71 22.29 10.41
CA LEU A 814 -14.82 21.62 11.07
C LEU A 814 -15.37 20.47 10.21
N ARG A 815 -15.57 20.71 8.92
CA ARG A 815 -16.01 19.64 8.00
C ARG A 815 -15.02 18.49 7.88
N GLU A 816 -13.71 18.76 7.88
CA GLU A 816 -12.72 17.68 7.89
C GLU A 816 -12.73 16.92 9.23
N GLU A 817 -12.95 17.59 10.36
CA GLU A 817 -13.15 16.95 11.66
C GLU A 817 -14.44 16.11 11.70
N THR A 818 -15.55 16.60 11.15
CA THR A 818 -16.82 15.86 10.99
C THR A 818 -16.64 14.60 10.15
N ARG A 819 -15.86 14.67 9.05
CA ARG A 819 -15.50 13.49 8.24
C ARG A 819 -14.69 12.47 9.03
N VAL A 820 -13.71 12.93 9.81
CA VAL A 820 -12.89 12.03 10.65
C VAL A 820 -13.75 11.40 11.75
N ALA A 821 -14.69 12.14 12.34
CA ALA A 821 -15.62 11.61 13.33
C ALA A 821 -16.50 10.49 12.74
N GLU A 822 -17.07 10.69 11.56
CA GLU A 822 -17.85 9.64 10.87
C GLU A 822 -16.98 8.44 10.49
N GLN A 823 -15.76 8.67 10.02
CA GLN A 823 -14.79 7.61 9.70
C GLN A 823 -14.38 6.80 10.94
N ALA A 824 -14.28 7.45 12.10
CA ALA A 824 -13.90 6.84 13.37
C ALA A 824 -15.05 6.08 14.05
N LYS A 825 -16.31 6.35 13.68
CA LYS A 825 -17.53 5.72 14.21
C LYS A 825 -17.47 4.20 14.42
N PRO A 826 -16.99 3.36 13.46
CA PRO A 826 -16.86 1.92 13.69
C PRO A 826 -15.76 1.52 14.69
N ALA A 827 -14.83 2.42 15.02
CA ALA A 827 -13.70 2.18 15.92
C ALA A 827 -13.95 2.69 17.37
N VAL A 828 -14.95 3.55 17.57
CA VAL A 828 -15.27 4.17 18.87
C VAL A 828 -16.58 3.66 19.46
N THR A 829 -16.80 3.89 20.75
CA THR A 829 -18.08 3.61 21.40
C THR A 829 -19.10 4.70 21.04
N ALA A 830 -20.39 4.38 21.11
CA ALA A 830 -21.46 5.36 20.86
C ALA A 830 -21.32 6.60 21.78
N GLU A 831 -21.05 6.40 23.07
CA GLU A 831 -20.84 7.50 24.04
C GLU A 831 -19.70 8.45 23.62
N LYS A 832 -18.56 7.91 23.17
CA LYS A 832 -17.42 8.73 22.72
C LYS A 832 -17.73 9.47 21.42
N HIS A 833 -18.52 8.87 20.54
CA HIS A 833 -18.97 9.52 19.32
C HIS A 833 -19.92 10.67 19.65
N ASP A 834 -20.84 10.49 20.59
CA ASP A 834 -21.76 11.53 21.05
C ASP A 834 -21.01 12.71 21.68
N GLU A 835 -19.97 12.44 22.48
CA GLU A 835 -19.06 13.47 23.02
C GLU A 835 -18.36 14.25 21.89
N THR A 836 -17.82 13.54 20.89
CA THR A 836 -17.16 14.17 19.74
C THR A 836 -18.15 15.04 18.96
N ALA A 837 -19.36 14.56 18.72
CA ALA A 837 -20.42 15.32 18.04
C ALA A 837 -20.81 16.58 18.82
N ALA A 838 -20.86 16.52 20.16
CA ALA A 838 -21.12 17.69 21.01
C ALA A 838 -20.03 18.78 20.88
N HIS A 839 -18.75 18.40 20.77
CA HIS A 839 -17.68 19.36 20.51
C HIS A 839 -17.76 19.99 19.10
N LEU A 840 -18.16 19.21 18.09
CA LEU A 840 -18.41 19.73 16.75
C LEU A 840 -19.58 20.72 16.74
N VAL A 841 -20.66 20.44 17.50
CA VAL A 841 -21.79 21.35 17.73
C VAL A 841 -21.34 22.68 18.33
N GLU A 842 -20.55 22.64 19.40
CA GLU A 842 -20.03 23.85 20.06
C GLU A 842 -19.18 24.69 19.09
N THR A 843 -18.36 24.03 18.28
CA THR A 843 -17.52 24.70 17.28
C THR A 843 -18.36 25.32 16.16
N GLN A 844 -19.34 24.58 15.60
CA GLN A 844 -20.28 25.07 14.59
C GLN A 844 -21.05 26.29 15.09
N ASP A 845 -21.58 26.21 16.32
CA ASP A 845 -22.36 27.29 16.91
C ASP A 845 -21.48 28.53 17.16
N GLY A 846 -20.26 28.33 17.63
CA GLY A 846 -19.27 29.41 17.77
C GLY A 846 -18.94 30.10 16.44
N LEU A 847 -18.85 29.36 15.33
CA LEU A 847 -18.66 29.94 13.99
C LEU A 847 -19.90 30.72 13.54
N ARG A 848 -21.10 30.19 13.75
CA ARG A 848 -22.37 30.88 13.50
C ARG A 848 -22.47 32.21 14.25
N GLU A 849 -22.18 32.22 15.55
CA GLU A 849 -22.20 33.46 16.34
C GLU A 849 -21.21 34.50 15.81
N ARG A 850 -20.05 34.07 15.29
CA ARG A 850 -19.08 34.98 14.67
C ARG A 850 -19.63 35.57 13.37
N VAL A 851 -20.37 34.80 12.56
CA VAL A 851 -21.09 35.32 11.38
C VAL A 851 -22.13 36.36 11.80
N ASP A 852 -22.91 36.10 12.85
CA ASP A 852 -23.90 37.07 13.34
C ASP A 852 -23.25 38.38 13.82
N LYS A 853 -22.10 38.28 14.51
CA LYS A 853 -21.29 39.45 14.90
C LYS A 853 -20.75 40.20 13.68
N VAL A 854 -20.39 39.50 12.60
CA VAL A 854 -20.01 40.11 11.32
C VAL A 854 -21.19 40.87 10.71
N VAL A 855 -22.38 40.25 10.64
CA VAL A 855 -23.61 40.88 10.13
C VAL A 855 -23.93 42.15 10.93
N PHE A 856 -23.82 42.10 12.25
CA PHE A 856 -24.02 43.25 13.12
C PHE A 856 -23.00 44.37 12.81
N ARG A 857 -21.71 44.05 12.74
CA ARG A 857 -20.65 45.02 12.40
C ARG A 857 -20.84 45.67 11.03
N ILE A 858 -21.33 44.93 10.03
CA ILE A 858 -21.63 45.48 8.70
C ILE A 858 -22.79 46.48 8.78
N ARG A 859 -23.83 46.19 9.56
CA ARG A 859 -24.98 47.09 9.75
C ARG A 859 -24.63 48.40 10.46
N GLU A 860 -23.58 48.42 11.26
CA GLU A 860 -23.07 49.65 11.91
C GLU A 860 -22.35 50.59 10.93
N LEU A 861 -22.00 50.13 9.72
CA LEU A 861 -21.35 50.97 8.72
C LEU A 861 -22.31 52.02 8.15
N PRO A 862 -21.83 53.21 7.78
CA PRO A 862 -22.64 54.20 7.08
C PRO A 862 -23.09 53.66 5.72
N ASP A 863 -24.35 53.93 5.34
CA ASP A 863 -24.95 53.47 4.07
C ASP A 863 -24.97 51.92 3.91
N ALA A 864 -24.92 51.14 5.01
CA ALA A 864 -24.77 49.68 4.97
C ALA A 864 -25.85 48.94 4.17
N GLU A 865 -27.13 49.31 4.32
CA GLU A 865 -28.22 48.65 3.59
C GLU A 865 -28.18 48.93 2.08
N SER A 866 -27.69 50.11 1.67
CA SER A 866 -27.56 50.45 0.25
C SER A 866 -26.32 49.86 -0.39
N ASP A 867 -25.21 49.81 0.36
CA ASP A 867 -23.91 49.42 -0.18
C ASP A 867 -23.65 47.90 -0.04
N PHE A 868 -24.24 47.23 0.97
CA PHE A 868 -23.96 45.83 1.33
C PHE A 868 -25.20 44.94 1.54
N GLY A 869 -26.37 45.35 1.02
CA GLY A 869 -27.62 44.62 1.24
C GLY A 869 -27.61 43.16 0.74
N LYS A 870 -26.83 42.85 -0.30
CA LYS A 870 -26.69 41.48 -0.84
C LYS A 870 -25.81 40.62 0.04
N GLU A 871 -24.70 41.19 0.52
CA GLU A 871 -23.74 40.56 1.41
C GLU A 871 -24.41 40.25 2.76
N LEU A 872 -25.21 41.18 3.28
CA LEU A 872 -26.01 40.97 4.50
C LEU A 872 -27.05 39.86 4.34
N ALA A 873 -27.70 39.75 3.18
CA ALA A 873 -28.65 38.67 2.90
C ALA A 873 -27.94 37.32 2.86
N LEU A 874 -26.80 37.24 2.15
CA LEU A 874 -26.04 36.01 2.00
C LEU A 874 -25.40 35.55 3.31
N LEU A 875 -24.85 36.45 4.13
CA LEU A 875 -24.37 36.11 5.47
C LEU A 875 -25.49 35.69 6.42
N GLY A 876 -26.71 36.23 6.23
CA GLY A 876 -27.90 35.76 6.93
C GLY A 876 -28.30 34.34 6.54
N GLU A 877 -28.18 34.00 5.25
CA GLU A 877 -28.34 32.62 4.76
C GLU A 877 -27.27 31.69 5.33
N VAL A 878 -26.00 32.10 5.34
CA VAL A 878 -24.91 31.36 5.98
C VAL A 878 -25.23 31.06 7.45
N SER A 879 -25.65 32.06 8.23
CA SER A 879 -26.01 31.86 9.64
C SER A 879 -27.18 30.87 9.80
N GLY A 880 -28.17 30.91 8.90
CA GLY A 880 -29.26 29.94 8.84
C GLY A 880 -28.79 28.51 8.56
N VAL A 881 -27.94 28.32 7.55
CA VAL A 881 -27.36 27.01 7.18
C VAL A 881 -26.46 26.47 8.29
N MET A 882 -25.63 27.31 8.91
CA MET A 882 -24.81 26.91 10.06
C MET A 882 -25.69 26.50 11.26
N SER A 883 -26.84 27.14 11.48
CA SER A 883 -27.79 26.71 12.50
C SER A 883 -28.39 25.34 12.19
N GLU A 884 -28.66 25.03 10.93
CA GLU A 884 -29.09 23.70 10.50
C GLU A 884 -27.99 22.66 10.74
N ALA A 885 -26.73 23.00 10.47
CA ALA A 885 -25.59 22.12 10.79
C ALA A 885 -25.49 21.84 12.29
N THR A 886 -25.67 22.86 13.14
CA THR A 886 -25.74 22.71 14.61
C THR A 886 -26.85 21.74 15.02
N ASP A 887 -28.04 21.84 14.43
CA ASP A 887 -29.18 20.97 14.74
C ASP A 887 -28.92 19.51 14.30
N ILE A 888 -28.30 19.29 13.13
CA ILE A 888 -27.96 17.95 12.63
C ILE A 888 -26.88 17.29 13.51
N LEU A 889 -25.78 18.01 13.77
CA LEU A 889 -24.70 17.52 14.63
C LEU A 889 -25.20 17.27 16.07
N GLY A 890 -26.21 18.00 16.52
CA GLY A 890 -26.90 17.79 17.80
C GLY A 890 -27.68 16.47 17.91
N THR A 891 -27.89 15.75 16.79
CA THR A 891 -28.47 14.39 16.75
C THR A 891 -27.42 13.28 16.58
N PRO A 892 -26.19 13.51 17.07
CA PRO A 892 -24.96 12.80 16.71
C PRO A 892 -24.80 12.29 15.27
N GLU A 893 -25.35 13.01 14.28
CA GLU A 893 -25.24 12.64 12.87
C GLU A 893 -24.06 13.36 12.22
N THR A 894 -22.95 12.64 11.99
CA THR A 894 -21.72 13.14 11.34
C THR A 894 -21.57 12.71 9.88
N GLY A 895 -22.56 11.99 9.33
CA GLY A 895 -22.51 11.44 7.99
C GLY A 895 -22.77 12.45 6.88
N ALA A 896 -23.28 11.94 5.75
CA ALA A 896 -23.56 12.75 4.57
C ALA A 896 -24.45 14.00 4.81
N PRO A 897 -25.47 13.98 5.69
CA PRO A 897 -26.29 15.16 5.97
C PRO A 897 -25.49 16.33 6.56
N ALA A 898 -24.67 16.10 7.59
CA ALA A 898 -23.87 17.16 8.21
C ALA A 898 -22.85 17.74 7.23
N ILE A 899 -22.11 16.86 6.54
CA ILE A 899 -21.09 17.27 5.56
C ILE A 899 -21.70 18.08 4.42
N ALA A 900 -22.92 17.76 3.99
CA ALA A 900 -23.62 18.50 2.94
C ALA A 900 -23.95 19.94 3.38
N VAL A 901 -24.48 20.11 4.59
CA VAL A 901 -24.85 21.44 5.13
C VAL A 901 -23.61 22.29 5.43
N GLU A 902 -22.56 21.72 6.02
CA GLU A 902 -21.26 22.40 6.20
C GLU A 902 -20.66 22.81 4.84
N THR A 903 -20.79 21.95 3.82
CA THR A 903 -20.33 22.29 2.46
C THR A 903 -21.15 23.43 1.85
N GLU A 904 -22.47 23.46 2.06
CA GLU A 904 -23.32 24.57 1.64
C GLU A 904 -22.91 25.88 2.33
N ALA A 905 -22.63 25.87 3.63
CA ALA A 905 -22.13 27.03 4.36
C ALA A 905 -20.79 27.54 3.77
N ILE A 906 -19.86 26.64 3.47
CA ILE A 906 -18.58 26.96 2.79
C ILE A 906 -18.83 27.58 1.41
N GLU A 907 -19.73 27.01 0.61
CA GLU A 907 -20.05 27.53 -0.72
C GLU A 907 -20.66 28.92 -0.65
N LEU A 908 -21.60 29.16 0.27
CA LEU A 908 -22.18 30.48 0.51
C LEU A 908 -21.12 31.49 0.97
N LEU A 909 -20.25 31.13 1.91
CA LEU A 909 -19.13 31.96 2.34
C LEU A 909 -18.17 32.29 1.18
N LEU A 910 -17.88 31.34 0.29
CA LEU A 910 -17.06 31.57 -0.91
C LEU A 910 -17.77 32.47 -1.93
N GLN A 911 -19.10 32.39 -2.05
CA GLN A 911 -19.88 33.31 -2.86
C GLN A 911 -19.79 34.75 -2.32
N SER A 912 -19.81 34.93 -1.00
CA SER A 912 -19.62 36.25 -0.36
C SER A 912 -18.29 36.89 -0.76
N LYS A 913 -17.23 36.10 -0.92
CA LYS A 913 -15.88 36.55 -1.32
C LYS A 913 -15.83 37.08 -2.77
N ARG A 914 -16.75 36.67 -3.65
CA ARG A 914 -16.70 36.97 -5.10
C ARG A 914 -17.43 38.25 -5.51
N PHE A 915 -18.16 38.91 -4.61
CA PHE A 915 -18.90 40.11 -4.96
C PHE A 915 -18.03 41.38 -4.89
N ASN A 916 -17.60 41.85 -6.07
CA ASN A 916 -17.05 43.18 -6.28
C ASN A 916 -18.17 44.06 -6.89
N PRO A 917 -18.57 45.21 -6.29
CA PRO A 917 -19.64 46.06 -6.81
C PRO A 917 -19.35 46.68 -8.20
N LYS A 918 -18.16 46.46 -8.78
CA LYS A 918 -17.81 46.88 -10.15
C LYS A 918 -17.26 45.79 -11.08
N GLY A 919 -17.26 44.51 -10.67
CA GLY A 919 -16.76 43.41 -11.51
C GLY A 919 -17.89 42.69 -12.24
N GLY A 920 -17.98 42.85 -13.56
CA GLY A 920 -18.88 42.07 -14.41
C GLY A 920 -18.57 40.58 -14.34
N GLY A 921 -19.61 39.76 -14.15
CA GLY A 921 -19.50 38.32 -13.95
C GLY A 921 -18.90 37.57 -15.15
N GLY A 922 -17.95 36.70 -14.84
CA GLY A 922 -17.45 35.65 -15.73
C GLY A 922 -17.25 34.37 -14.92
N GLY A 923 -18.12 33.39 -15.12
CA GLY A 923 -18.06 32.08 -14.47
C GLY A 923 -16.92 31.23 -15.03
N GLY A 924 -16.04 30.75 -14.16
CA GLY A 924 -15.02 29.75 -14.46
C GLY A 924 -14.80 28.86 -13.24
N SER A 925 -15.17 27.59 -13.36
CA SER A 925 -15.02 26.54 -12.35
C SER A 925 -13.65 25.85 -12.51
N SER A 926 -12.65 26.27 -11.74
CA SER A 926 -11.40 25.51 -11.54
C SER A 926 -10.71 25.94 -10.23
N PRO A 927 -10.55 25.04 -9.24
CA PRO A 927 -9.86 25.33 -7.99
C PRO A 927 -8.36 25.03 -8.19
N GLY A 928 -7.52 26.06 -8.28
CA GLY A 928 -6.07 25.88 -8.39
C GLY A 928 -5.28 27.01 -9.06
N GLY A 929 -5.95 28.03 -9.60
CA GLY A 929 -5.29 29.23 -10.11
C GLY A 929 -5.35 30.35 -9.08
N GLY A 930 -4.19 30.77 -8.55
CA GLY A 930 -4.03 32.01 -7.79
C GLY A 930 -4.50 33.19 -8.63
N GLY A 931 -5.76 33.57 -8.44
CA GLY A 931 -6.34 34.75 -9.06
C GLY A 931 -5.91 35.97 -8.25
N SER A 932 -5.14 36.86 -8.87
CA SER A 932 -4.96 38.22 -8.41
C SER A 932 -6.34 38.90 -8.39
N GLY A 933 -6.99 38.90 -7.24
CA GLY A 933 -8.19 39.69 -7.02
C GLY A 933 -7.83 41.17 -7.06
N ASP A 934 -8.58 41.97 -7.82
CA ASP A 934 -8.49 43.45 -7.81
C ASP A 934 -9.07 44.03 -6.50
N THR A 935 -8.78 43.43 -5.35
CA THR A 935 -9.09 44.03 -4.05
C THR A 935 -8.00 45.06 -3.74
N THR A 936 -8.38 46.28 -3.36
CA THR A 936 -7.43 47.35 -3.02
C THR A 936 -6.66 47.12 -1.71
N ASP A 937 -6.95 46.01 -1.01
CA ASP A 937 -6.45 45.70 0.32
C ASP A 937 -5.45 44.53 0.25
N SER A 938 -4.20 44.82 0.60
CA SER A 938 -3.04 43.98 0.27
C SER A 938 -2.91 42.69 1.08
N ALA A 939 -3.39 42.65 2.33
CA ALA A 939 -3.33 41.46 3.19
C ALA A 939 -4.28 40.33 2.81
N LEU A 940 -5.33 40.65 2.06
CA LEU A 940 -6.38 39.70 1.70
C LEU A 940 -6.22 39.19 0.25
N ALA A 941 -5.23 39.74 -0.47
CA ALA A 941 -4.92 39.47 -1.86
C ALA A 941 -3.67 38.58 -2.07
N LEU A 942 -2.84 38.41 -1.02
CA LEU A 942 -1.75 37.43 -0.94
C LEU A 942 -2.30 36.07 -0.51
#